data_AF-A0A0L0D706-F1
#
_entry.id   AF-A0A0L0D706-F1
#
_cell.length_a   1.000
_cell.length_b   1.000
_cell.length_c   1.000
_cell.angle_alpha   90.00
_cell.angle_beta   90.00
_cell.angle_gamma   90.00
#
_symmetry.space_group_name_H-M   'P 1'
#
loop_
_entity.id
_entity.type
_entity.pdbx_description
1 polymer ?
#
loop_
_entity_poly.entity_id
_entity_poly.type
_entity_poly.pdbx_seq_one_letter_code
_entity_poly.pdbx_strand_id
1 'polypeptide(L)'
;MATSARASTLPLPLHRDVLCSAGRLLAESHVATSAAGADTGLPRMILPRALDEGTLSGFASDFVSFAQIVARSWATRSRMLAADALARPKAVVHGLALTGHDDIVVSGSQTVALEPAQDAPRPVCLRIEDLACLARVLAAGDPDPIEALAAVVAGYATVAPLTDLELEVAFDAVLASLLTAVIADPAATSSAAYLLSSLSSLSRDWVHFRLRAAMGLPDPVPGTAQLVAALGDPARTLPSLFADPAVARRAAAQDSFLVLDLSANSPHVTATDVADPAMFTAAVDAALAAAGAEFGLGQYLEDRSIYGTDAYAPLPAPAAPGDAPRRADGPQSLPRRSMHLGVDVFAPAGTEVCALLPGQVHSFAVNAAFQDYGPTVVLAHSVAALNVAAGGGAAAGIDTFYTLYGHLSIDSLAGLQVGMHVPAGAVVGALGDVEVNGGWPPHLHFQIMLHMCGKNGDFEGVAQLRHAPLYASLTPDPNLLLRFPALGETHRERDTASREVEDALIARRTAVLSPNLSLSFDEPLHIVRGEGQYLYAADGTQYLDCVNNVCHVGHCHPRVVAAAAAQIAVLNTNTRYLHTNVLDYAEKLLATFPDELCVAFFVNSGSEANDLALRLARAASGGDACIVLDGAYHGHLSSLIELSPYKFNGRGGSGQSDHVHVVPMPDPYRHPEACDGGAAGAAALASIAAAGQKVTALFAESVLGCGGQVVLPDGYLADLYAAVRAAGGVTVADEVQVGFGRVGSFMWAFESQGVVPDIVTLGKPMGNGHPLAGVVTTRAIADAFHNGMEFFSTFGGNPVSMAVGAAVLDAIDADGLMANAAARGAQLLAGFRALQARHPLIGDVRGMGLFIGVELVRDAATKEPAVPEIDAVVEHIRRHWRTFVSTDGPLHNVLKLKPPLCLSHADCERVIAALDDALTRVEAGDVASSSQPLT
;
A
#
# COMPACT_ATOMS: atom_id res chain seq x y z
N MET A 1 -30.81 -82.53 18.11
CA MET A 1 -31.00 -81.99 16.75
C MET A 1 -30.71 -80.50 16.84
N ALA A 2 -29.47 -80.07 16.61
CA ALA A 2 -28.91 -79.65 15.31
C ALA A 2 -29.40 -78.24 14.93
N THR A 3 -28.62 -77.23 14.51
CA THR A 3 -27.17 -77.01 14.30
C THR A 3 -26.98 -75.50 14.04
N SER A 4 -25.75 -75.00 14.22
CA SER A 4 -25.29 -73.61 14.07
C SER A 4 -25.47 -72.98 12.68
N ALA A 5 -25.62 -71.64 12.62
CA ALA A 5 -25.08 -70.82 11.52
C ALA A 5 -24.65 -69.43 12.05
N ARG A 6 -23.41 -69.07 11.73
CA ARG A 6 -22.67 -67.86 12.13
C ARG A 6 -23.19 -66.62 11.39
N ALA A 7 -23.12 -65.46 12.06
CA ALA A 7 -23.12 -64.15 11.41
C ALA A 7 -21.86 -64.02 10.54
N SER A 8 -22.05 -63.92 9.22
CA SER A 8 -20.99 -63.59 8.28
C SER A 8 -20.88 -62.07 8.14
N THR A 9 -19.80 -61.52 8.68
CA THR A 9 -19.22 -60.24 8.27
C THR A 9 -18.89 -60.32 6.77
N LEU A 10 -19.54 -59.51 5.94
CA LEU A 10 -19.10 -59.27 4.56
C LEU A 10 -17.84 -58.39 4.59
N PRO A 11 -16.70 -58.85 4.04
CA PRO A 11 -15.53 -58.01 3.87
C PRO A 11 -15.77 -57.09 2.65
N LEU A 12 -15.75 -55.77 2.86
CA LEU A 12 -15.67 -54.77 1.79
C LEU A 12 -14.31 -54.95 1.06
N PRO A 13 -14.27 -55.35 -0.23
CA PRO A 13 -13.05 -55.35 -1.01
C PRO A 13 -12.88 -53.97 -1.63
N LEU A 14 -12.47 -52.98 -0.85
CA LEU A 14 -12.31 -51.59 -1.30
C LEU A 14 -11.02 -51.06 -0.67
N HIS A 15 -9.90 -51.16 -1.37
CA HIS A 15 -8.68 -50.36 -1.12
C HIS A 15 -7.56 -50.64 -2.12
N ARG A 16 -7.61 -51.75 -2.88
CA ARG A 16 -6.48 -52.19 -3.72
C ARG A 16 -6.42 -51.50 -5.09
N ASP A 17 -7.54 -51.11 -5.69
CA ASP A 17 -7.55 -50.70 -7.11
C ASP A 17 -7.13 -49.26 -7.37
N VAL A 18 -7.39 -48.32 -6.46
CA VAL A 18 -6.89 -46.92 -6.57
C VAL A 18 -5.37 -46.87 -6.32
N LEU A 19 -4.87 -47.65 -5.36
CA LEU A 19 -3.42 -47.81 -5.13
C LEU A 19 -2.73 -48.59 -6.27
N CYS A 20 -3.42 -49.55 -6.89
CA CYS A 20 -2.91 -50.29 -8.06
C CYS A 20 -2.84 -49.43 -9.32
N SER A 21 -3.76 -48.48 -9.54
CA SER A 21 -3.73 -47.60 -10.71
C SER A 21 -2.61 -46.56 -10.63
N ALA A 22 -2.39 -45.95 -9.46
CA ALA A 22 -1.24 -45.09 -9.23
C ALA A 22 0.09 -45.87 -9.25
N GLY A 23 0.11 -47.10 -8.74
CA GLY A 23 1.25 -48.01 -8.82
C GLY A 23 1.56 -48.54 -10.23
N ARG A 24 0.54 -48.70 -11.09
CA ARG A 24 0.72 -49.13 -12.50
C ARG A 24 1.33 -48.03 -13.37
N LEU A 25 0.90 -46.77 -13.21
CA LEU A 25 1.48 -45.62 -13.90
C LEU A 25 2.97 -45.40 -13.56
N LEU A 26 3.39 -45.74 -12.33
CA LEU A 26 4.80 -45.69 -11.89
C LEU A 26 5.62 -46.93 -12.27
N ALA A 27 4.99 -48.11 -12.37
CA ALA A 27 5.67 -49.31 -12.88
C ALA A 27 5.98 -49.21 -14.37
N GLU A 28 5.12 -48.54 -15.15
CA GLU A 28 5.34 -48.30 -16.57
C GLU A 28 6.43 -47.24 -16.86
N SER A 29 6.70 -46.31 -15.92
CA SER A 29 7.81 -45.35 -16.04
C SER A 29 9.17 -45.92 -15.60
N HIS A 30 9.20 -46.88 -14.67
CA HIS A 30 10.44 -47.52 -14.19
C HIS A 30 10.95 -48.69 -15.06
N VAL A 31 10.18 -49.18 -16.05
CA VAL A 31 10.63 -50.26 -16.96
C VAL A 31 11.47 -49.74 -18.14
N ALA A 32 11.58 -48.41 -18.34
CA ALA A 32 12.35 -47.83 -19.45
C ALA A 32 13.88 -47.71 -19.21
N THR A 33 14.43 -48.26 -18.11
CA THR A 33 15.87 -48.22 -17.82
C THR A 33 16.48 -49.57 -17.43
N SER A 34 16.09 -50.68 -18.07
CA SER A 34 17.01 -51.81 -18.26
C SER A 34 16.48 -52.84 -19.27
N ALA A 35 17.01 -52.83 -20.49
CA ALA A 35 17.31 -54.02 -21.31
C ALA A 35 17.60 -53.60 -22.75
N ALA A 36 18.84 -53.87 -23.18
CA ALA A 36 19.22 -53.89 -24.58
C ALA A 36 18.67 -55.15 -25.25
N GLY A 37 18.07 -55.01 -26.44
CA GLY A 37 17.92 -56.08 -27.41
C GLY A 37 16.48 -56.44 -27.83
N ALA A 38 16.31 -56.55 -29.15
CA ALA A 38 15.21 -57.15 -29.90
C ALA A 38 13.96 -56.29 -30.22
N ASP A 39 14.02 -55.76 -31.44
CA ASP A 39 12.98 -55.44 -32.43
C ASP A 39 11.55 -56.00 -32.17
N THR A 40 10.61 -55.11 -31.83
CA THR A 40 9.16 -55.31 -32.05
C THR A 40 8.52 -54.00 -32.50
N GLY A 41 8.05 -53.96 -33.75
CA GLY A 41 7.53 -52.76 -34.41
C GLY A 41 6.23 -52.19 -33.86
N LEU A 42 6.34 -51.19 -32.98
CA LEU A 42 5.28 -50.25 -32.60
C LEU A 42 5.81 -48.80 -32.71
N PRO A 43 4.96 -47.81 -33.08
CA PRO A 43 5.40 -46.47 -33.43
C PRO A 43 6.02 -45.74 -32.22
N ARG A 44 7.25 -45.24 -32.40
CA ARG A 44 7.96 -44.37 -31.45
C ARG A 44 7.19 -43.06 -31.26
N MET A 45 6.67 -42.85 -30.05
CA MET A 45 6.22 -41.54 -29.59
C MET A 45 7.46 -40.75 -29.17
N ILE A 46 7.76 -39.67 -29.89
CA ILE A 46 8.88 -38.77 -29.63
C ILE A 46 8.47 -37.85 -28.47
N LEU A 47 9.09 -38.02 -27.29
CA LEU A 47 9.06 -37.02 -26.22
C LEU A 47 10.01 -35.85 -26.59
N PRO A 48 9.58 -34.58 -26.55
CA PRO A 48 10.48 -33.45 -26.71
C PRO A 48 11.46 -33.40 -25.54
N ARG A 49 12.77 -33.38 -25.87
CA ARG A 49 13.86 -33.06 -24.94
C ARG A 49 13.71 -31.61 -24.45
N ALA A 50 13.21 -31.40 -23.25
CA ALA A 50 13.51 -30.21 -22.42
C ALA A 50 12.82 -30.28 -21.05
N LEU A 51 13.14 -31.26 -20.20
CA LEU A 51 12.93 -31.14 -18.76
C LEU A 51 14.12 -31.79 -18.07
N ASP A 52 14.82 -30.98 -17.27
CA ASP A 52 16.09 -31.30 -16.63
C ASP A 52 15.91 -32.46 -15.63
N GLU A 53 16.75 -33.50 -15.72
CA GLU A 53 16.62 -34.76 -14.95
C GLU A 53 16.87 -34.58 -13.44
N GLY A 54 17.31 -33.40 -13.00
CA GLY A 54 17.55 -33.09 -11.59
C GLY A 54 16.28 -32.84 -10.75
N THR A 55 15.19 -32.39 -11.38
CA THR A 55 13.99 -31.88 -10.67
C THR A 55 12.93 -32.96 -10.36
N LEU A 56 12.98 -34.11 -11.03
CA LEU A 56 11.94 -35.14 -10.94
C LEU A 56 12.16 -36.21 -9.86
N SER A 57 13.39 -36.38 -9.35
CA SER A 57 13.68 -37.47 -8.38
C SER A 57 13.13 -37.20 -6.97
N GLY A 58 13.00 -35.93 -6.56
CA GLY A 58 12.38 -35.55 -5.28
C GLY A 58 10.85 -35.41 -5.35
N PHE A 59 10.31 -34.98 -6.49
CA PHE A 59 8.88 -34.72 -6.66
C PHE A 59 8.02 -36.00 -6.63
N ALA A 60 8.57 -37.13 -7.07
CA ALA A 60 7.80 -38.37 -7.24
C ALA A 60 7.47 -39.09 -5.91
N SER A 61 8.36 -39.08 -4.91
CA SER A 61 8.10 -39.73 -3.60
C SER A 61 7.17 -38.91 -2.71
N ASP A 62 7.30 -37.59 -2.76
CA ASP A 62 6.52 -36.65 -1.95
C ASP A 62 5.09 -36.54 -2.49
N PHE A 63 4.92 -36.55 -3.81
CA PHE A 63 3.59 -36.54 -4.44
C PHE A 63 2.77 -37.79 -4.10
N VAL A 64 3.38 -38.98 -3.97
CA VAL A 64 2.66 -40.21 -3.60
C VAL A 64 2.21 -40.18 -2.14
N SER A 65 3.08 -39.80 -1.21
CA SER A 65 2.70 -39.63 0.19
C SER A 65 1.63 -38.54 0.35
N PHE A 66 1.74 -37.46 -0.42
CA PHE A 66 0.78 -36.36 -0.47
C PHE A 66 -0.59 -36.78 -1.01
N ALA A 67 -0.65 -37.44 -2.17
CA ALA A 67 -1.88 -37.96 -2.74
C ALA A 67 -2.58 -38.94 -1.78
N GLN A 68 -1.81 -39.70 -1.00
CA GLN A 68 -2.35 -40.55 0.06
C GLN A 68 -2.94 -39.73 1.23
N ILE A 69 -2.33 -38.61 1.63
CA ILE A 69 -2.87 -37.72 2.67
C ILE A 69 -4.19 -37.09 2.23
N VAL A 70 -4.24 -36.51 1.02
CA VAL A 70 -5.46 -35.91 0.45
C VAL A 70 -6.56 -36.97 0.32
N ALA A 71 -6.24 -38.14 -0.24
CA ALA A 71 -7.20 -39.23 -0.39
C ALA A 71 -7.72 -39.77 0.96
N ARG A 72 -6.87 -39.87 2.00
CA ARG A 72 -7.29 -40.29 3.34
C ARG A 72 -8.14 -39.25 4.05
N SER A 73 -7.77 -37.96 3.97
CA SER A 73 -8.56 -36.85 4.53
C SER A 73 -9.94 -36.82 3.89
N TRP A 74 -10.00 -36.85 2.56
CA TRP A 74 -11.25 -36.91 1.81
C TRP A 74 -12.08 -38.14 2.18
N ALA A 75 -11.48 -39.33 2.25
CA ALA A 75 -12.19 -40.56 2.60
C ALA A 75 -12.75 -40.54 4.04
N THR A 76 -12.14 -39.78 4.94
CA THR A 76 -12.59 -39.65 6.33
C THR A 76 -13.73 -38.64 6.42
N ARG A 77 -13.54 -37.45 5.85
CA ARG A 77 -14.53 -36.35 5.92
C ARG A 77 -15.77 -36.61 5.07
N SER A 78 -15.64 -37.26 3.91
CA SER A 78 -16.79 -37.68 3.10
C SER A 78 -17.68 -38.70 3.83
N ARG A 79 -17.12 -39.56 4.69
CA ARG A 79 -17.91 -40.46 5.56
C ARG A 79 -18.66 -39.71 6.64
N MET A 80 -18.05 -38.65 7.21
CA MET A 80 -18.73 -37.79 8.18
C MET A 80 -19.91 -37.06 7.54
N LEU A 81 -19.69 -36.50 6.34
CA LEU A 81 -20.73 -35.85 5.55
C LEU A 81 -21.87 -36.82 5.19
N ALA A 82 -21.53 -38.05 4.78
CA ALA A 82 -22.52 -39.10 4.52
C ALA A 82 -23.29 -39.50 5.79
N ALA A 83 -22.62 -39.64 6.93
CA ALA A 83 -23.25 -39.97 8.21
C ALA A 83 -24.20 -38.87 8.70
N ASP A 84 -23.81 -37.59 8.58
CA ASP A 84 -24.66 -36.45 8.90
C ASP A 84 -25.88 -36.38 7.97
N ALA A 85 -25.68 -36.53 6.67
CA ALA A 85 -26.76 -36.58 5.70
C ALA A 85 -27.75 -37.72 5.97
N LEU A 86 -27.26 -38.91 6.34
CA LEU A 86 -28.06 -40.07 6.73
C LEU A 86 -28.86 -39.85 8.03
N ALA A 87 -28.43 -38.95 8.91
CA ALA A 87 -29.14 -38.59 10.13
C ALA A 87 -30.31 -37.60 9.90
N ARG A 88 -30.39 -36.97 8.72
CA ARG A 88 -31.46 -36.01 8.39
C ARG A 88 -32.72 -36.75 7.88
N PRO A 89 -33.92 -36.37 8.33
CA PRO A 89 -35.15 -37.14 8.06
C PRO A 89 -35.58 -37.23 6.57
N LYS A 90 -34.94 -36.45 5.68
CA LYS A 90 -35.13 -36.49 4.21
C LYS A 90 -33.82 -36.05 3.51
N ALA A 91 -32.92 -36.97 3.19
CA ALA A 91 -31.70 -36.67 2.46
C ALA A 91 -31.42 -37.65 1.32
N VAL A 92 -30.94 -37.11 0.19
CA VAL A 92 -30.44 -37.87 -0.97
C VAL A 92 -28.91 -37.71 -0.98
N VAL A 93 -28.17 -38.82 -0.93
CA VAL A 93 -26.70 -38.83 -0.94
C VAL A 93 -26.23 -39.52 -2.22
N HIS A 94 -25.49 -38.79 -3.05
CA HIS A 94 -24.93 -39.31 -4.29
C HIS A 94 -23.53 -39.90 -4.02
N GLY A 95 -23.19 -41.05 -4.61
CA GLY A 95 -21.83 -41.61 -4.54
C GLY A 95 -20.87 -40.93 -5.51
N LEU A 96 -19.58 -40.84 -5.13
CA LEU A 96 -18.51 -40.31 -5.98
C LEU A 96 -18.07 -41.31 -7.06
N ALA A 97 -17.70 -40.76 -8.23
CA ALA A 97 -17.01 -41.48 -9.31
C ALA A 97 -15.66 -42.12 -8.89
N LEU A 98 -15.12 -41.78 -7.71
CA LEU A 98 -13.90 -42.38 -7.15
C LEU A 98 -14.14 -43.71 -6.39
N THR A 99 -15.39 -44.08 -6.09
CA THR A 99 -15.73 -45.35 -5.40
C THR A 99 -16.67 -46.27 -6.18
N GLY A 100 -17.18 -45.85 -7.34
CA GLY A 100 -17.94 -46.71 -8.26
C GLY A 100 -19.31 -47.20 -7.76
N HIS A 101 -20.09 -46.36 -7.06
CA HIS A 101 -21.43 -46.75 -6.57
C HIS A 101 -22.52 -45.74 -6.94
N ASP A 102 -23.67 -46.29 -7.36
CA ASP A 102 -24.92 -45.60 -7.75
C ASP A 102 -25.73 -45.08 -6.54
N ASP A 103 -26.64 -44.13 -6.82
CA ASP A 103 -27.46 -43.33 -5.90
C ASP A 103 -28.18 -44.06 -4.76
N ILE A 104 -28.17 -43.47 -3.56
CA ILE A 104 -28.89 -43.97 -2.39
C ILE A 104 -29.76 -42.87 -1.75
N VAL A 105 -31.07 -43.12 -1.62
CA VAL A 105 -32.00 -42.30 -0.82
C VAL A 105 -32.35 -43.04 0.47
N VAL A 106 -32.29 -42.33 1.60
CA VAL A 106 -32.72 -42.87 2.91
C VAL A 106 -33.92 -42.08 3.41
N SER A 107 -35.02 -42.79 3.65
CA SER A 107 -36.24 -42.29 4.27
C SER A 107 -36.60 -43.21 5.44
N GLY A 108 -36.36 -42.74 6.67
CA GLY A 108 -36.50 -43.59 7.87
C GLY A 108 -35.52 -44.76 7.87
N SER A 109 -35.99 -45.97 8.18
CA SER A 109 -35.16 -47.19 8.26
C SER A 109 -35.01 -47.97 6.94
N GLN A 110 -35.33 -47.36 5.78
CA GLN A 110 -35.26 -48.01 4.47
C GLN A 110 -34.34 -47.25 3.49
N THR A 111 -33.53 -48.02 2.78
CA THR A 111 -32.58 -47.60 1.73
C THR A 111 -33.17 -47.96 0.37
N VAL A 112 -33.37 -47.00 -0.54
CA VAL A 112 -33.94 -47.22 -1.88
C VAL A 112 -33.10 -46.52 -2.95
N ALA A 113 -32.76 -47.23 -4.04
CA ALA A 113 -32.09 -46.66 -5.23
C ALA A 113 -33.13 -46.01 -6.17
N LEU A 114 -32.83 -44.84 -6.73
CA LEU A 114 -33.74 -44.05 -7.58
C LEU A 114 -33.03 -43.55 -8.85
N GLU A 115 -33.76 -43.47 -9.97
CA GLU A 115 -33.40 -42.70 -11.18
C GLU A 115 -33.82 -41.22 -11.03
N PRO A 116 -33.11 -40.26 -11.66
CA PRO A 116 -33.22 -38.84 -11.30
C PRO A 116 -34.49 -38.15 -11.85
N ALA A 117 -35.17 -37.38 -11.00
CA ALA A 117 -36.25 -36.47 -11.37
C ALA A 117 -35.76 -35.01 -11.42
N GLN A 118 -36.27 -34.22 -12.38
CA GLN A 118 -35.77 -32.87 -12.73
C GLN A 118 -36.04 -31.75 -11.69
N ASP A 119 -36.79 -31.99 -10.62
CA ASP A 119 -37.19 -30.95 -9.64
C ASP A 119 -36.86 -31.29 -8.16
N ALA A 120 -35.86 -32.13 -7.90
CA ALA A 120 -35.43 -32.46 -6.54
C ALA A 120 -34.27 -31.57 -6.04
N PRO A 121 -34.17 -31.26 -4.73
CA PRO A 121 -33.02 -30.54 -4.16
C PRO A 121 -31.72 -31.28 -4.47
N ARG A 122 -30.70 -30.56 -4.94
CA ARG A 122 -29.40 -31.15 -5.36
C ARG A 122 -28.78 -31.98 -4.22
N PRO A 123 -28.32 -33.23 -4.48
CA PRO A 123 -27.67 -34.07 -3.49
C PRO A 123 -26.45 -33.40 -2.83
N VAL A 124 -26.17 -33.74 -1.57
CA VAL A 124 -25.07 -33.15 -0.77
C VAL A 124 -23.70 -33.30 -1.46
N CYS A 125 -23.41 -34.44 -2.09
CA CYS A 125 -22.13 -34.67 -2.76
C CYS A 125 -21.96 -33.88 -4.07
N LEU A 126 -23.01 -33.80 -4.91
CA LEU A 126 -22.96 -33.04 -6.18
C LEU A 126 -22.78 -31.54 -5.96
N ARG A 127 -23.35 -30.98 -4.88
CA ARG A 127 -23.20 -29.55 -4.55
C ARG A 127 -21.77 -29.14 -4.19
N ILE A 128 -21.07 -29.98 -3.42
CA ILE A 128 -19.68 -29.75 -3.03
C ILE A 128 -18.73 -29.97 -4.22
N GLU A 129 -19.05 -30.91 -5.11
CA GLU A 129 -18.29 -31.16 -6.34
C GLU A 129 -18.40 -30.02 -7.36
N ASP A 130 -19.60 -29.49 -7.59
CA ASP A 130 -19.83 -28.31 -8.44
C ASP A 130 -19.00 -27.12 -7.92
N LEU A 131 -19.02 -26.89 -6.61
CA LEU A 131 -18.27 -25.84 -5.94
C LEU A 131 -16.76 -26.04 -6.11
N ALA A 132 -16.27 -27.27 -5.94
CA ALA A 132 -14.86 -27.61 -6.10
C ALA A 132 -14.36 -27.42 -7.55
N CYS A 133 -15.19 -27.73 -8.55
CA CYS A 133 -14.87 -27.52 -9.95
C CYS A 133 -14.84 -26.03 -10.32
N LEU A 134 -15.82 -25.26 -9.84
CA LEU A 134 -15.90 -23.81 -10.06
C LEU A 134 -14.74 -23.06 -9.39
N ALA A 135 -14.45 -23.39 -8.14
CA ALA A 135 -13.35 -22.81 -7.39
C ALA A 135 -11.98 -23.10 -8.04
N ARG A 136 -11.80 -24.28 -8.64
CA ARG A 136 -10.59 -24.60 -9.41
C ARG A 136 -10.37 -23.67 -10.60
N VAL A 137 -11.43 -23.31 -11.33
CA VAL A 137 -11.34 -22.43 -12.49
C VAL A 137 -11.03 -21.00 -12.08
N LEU A 138 -11.63 -20.52 -10.99
CA LEU A 138 -11.53 -19.13 -10.56
C LEU A 138 -10.28 -18.85 -9.71
N ALA A 139 -9.79 -19.83 -8.95
CA ALA A 139 -8.52 -19.68 -8.22
C ALA A 139 -7.29 -19.73 -9.15
N ALA A 140 -7.45 -20.15 -10.42
CA ALA A 140 -6.38 -20.17 -11.39
C ALA A 140 -6.05 -18.76 -11.90
N GLY A 141 -4.93 -18.22 -11.41
CA GLY A 141 -4.45 -16.88 -11.78
C GLY A 141 -4.70 -15.81 -10.72
N ASP A 142 -5.38 -16.14 -9.61
CA ASP A 142 -5.63 -15.20 -8.51
C ASP A 142 -4.39 -15.07 -7.59
N PRO A 143 -3.99 -13.85 -7.17
CA PRO A 143 -2.93 -13.64 -6.19
C PRO A 143 -3.24 -14.19 -4.79
N ASP A 144 -4.50 -14.35 -4.38
CA ASP A 144 -4.93 -15.00 -3.13
C ASP A 144 -5.96 -16.11 -3.45
N PRO A 145 -5.50 -17.34 -3.73
CA PRO A 145 -6.39 -18.42 -4.14
C PRO A 145 -7.38 -18.85 -3.05
N ILE A 146 -7.14 -18.51 -1.77
CA ILE A 146 -8.15 -18.71 -0.71
C ILE A 146 -9.24 -17.67 -0.81
N GLU A 147 -8.89 -16.41 -1.11
CA GLU A 147 -9.89 -15.34 -1.25
C GLU A 147 -10.82 -15.60 -2.45
N ALA A 148 -10.25 -16.00 -3.58
CA ALA A 148 -11.04 -16.42 -4.73
C ALA A 148 -11.98 -17.58 -4.36
N LEU A 149 -11.49 -18.58 -3.63
CA LEU A 149 -12.31 -19.68 -3.13
C LEU A 149 -13.42 -19.18 -2.19
N ALA A 150 -13.10 -18.27 -1.27
CA ALA A 150 -14.03 -17.73 -0.30
C ALA A 150 -15.14 -16.89 -0.95
N ALA A 151 -14.81 -16.06 -1.95
CA ALA A 151 -15.77 -15.30 -2.73
C ALA A 151 -16.70 -16.21 -3.56
N VAL A 152 -16.18 -17.30 -4.11
CA VAL A 152 -16.97 -18.30 -4.83
C VAL A 152 -17.92 -19.03 -3.89
N VAL A 153 -17.43 -19.44 -2.72
CA VAL A 153 -18.27 -20.05 -1.67
C VAL A 153 -19.35 -19.07 -1.22
N ALA A 154 -18.99 -17.81 -0.96
CA ALA A 154 -19.89 -16.67 -0.69
C ALA A 154 -21.02 -16.58 -1.71
N GLY A 155 -20.68 -16.43 -2.98
CA GLY A 155 -21.65 -16.33 -4.08
C GLY A 155 -22.51 -17.59 -4.20
N TYR A 156 -21.92 -18.77 -4.14
CA TYR A 156 -22.63 -20.04 -4.24
C TYR A 156 -23.67 -20.21 -3.14
N ALA A 157 -23.32 -19.87 -1.89
CA ALA A 157 -24.21 -20.02 -0.75
C ALA A 157 -25.45 -19.11 -0.81
N THR A 158 -25.41 -18.00 -1.55
CA THR A 158 -26.60 -17.15 -1.77
C THR A 158 -27.71 -17.87 -2.54
N VAL A 159 -27.33 -18.86 -3.37
CA VAL A 159 -28.25 -19.66 -4.17
C VAL A 159 -28.49 -21.04 -3.54
N ALA A 160 -27.48 -21.60 -2.88
CA ALA A 160 -27.53 -22.91 -2.23
C ALA A 160 -26.80 -22.87 -0.87
N PRO A 161 -27.51 -22.59 0.24
CA PRO A 161 -26.91 -22.48 1.57
C PRO A 161 -26.10 -23.71 1.97
N LEU A 162 -24.91 -23.48 2.52
CA LEU A 162 -23.98 -24.51 2.99
C LEU A 162 -24.02 -24.61 4.52
N THR A 163 -23.95 -25.84 5.02
CA THR A 163 -23.77 -26.14 6.45
C THR A 163 -22.29 -26.06 6.84
N ASP A 164 -22.01 -25.96 8.13
CA ASP A 164 -20.63 -25.84 8.61
C ASP A 164 -19.76 -27.05 8.25
N LEU A 165 -20.34 -28.25 8.35
CA LEU A 165 -19.68 -29.49 7.93
C LEU A 165 -19.41 -29.50 6.41
N GLU A 166 -20.30 -28.92 5.61
CA GLU A 166 -20.09 -28.77 4.16
C GLU A 166 -18.94 -27.78 3.87
N LEU A 167 -18.80 -26.70 4.63
CA LEU A 167 -17.65 -25.77 4.52
C LEU A 167 -16.33 -26.45 4.93
N GLU A 168 -16.35 -27.26 5.99
CA GLU A 168 -15.20 -28.01 6.47
C GLU A 168 -14.70 -29.03 5.42
N VAL A 169 -15.62 -29.60 4.64
CA VAL A 169 -15.32 -30.59 3.58
C VAL A 169 -14.99 -29.94 2.23
N ALA A 170 -15.48 -28.72 1.97
CA ALA A 170 -15.35 -28.04 0.68
C ALA A 170 -13.88 -27.87 0.25
N PHE A 171 -12.99 -27.55 1.18
CA PHE A 171 -11.57 -27.38 0.87
C PHE A 171 -10.89 -28.69 0.43
N ASP A 172 -11.17 -29.80 1.14
CA ASP A 172 -10.64 -31.12 0.76
C ASP A 172 -11.22 -31.58 -0.60
N ALA A 173 -12.46 -31.18 -0.94
CA ALA A 173 -13.05 -31.42 -2.26
C ALA A 173 -12.31 -30.67 -3.38
N VAL A 174 -11.94 -29.40 -3.14
CA VAL A 174 -11.13 -28.59 -4.06
C VAL A 174 -9.77 -29.22 -4.29
N LEU A 175 -9.08 -29.66 -3.22
CA LEU A 175 -7.80 -30.35 -3.32
C LEU A 175 -7.91 -31.67 -4.09
N ALA A 176 -8.97 -32.45 -3.86
CA ALA A 176 -9.22 -33.70 -4.58
C ALA A 176 -9.52 -33.46 -6.08
N SER A 177 -10.26 -32.40 -6.41
CA SER A 177 -10.54 -31.98 -7.80
C SER A 177 -9.27 -31.55 -8.53
N LEU A 178 -8.42 -30.76 -7.87
CA LEU A 178 -7.10 -30.36 -8.37
C LEU A 178 -6.19 -31.57 -8.60
N LEU A 179 -6.11 -32.47 -7.62
CA LEU A 179 -5.33 -33.71 -7.74
C LEU A 179 -5.79 -34.57 -8.93
N THR A 180 -7.10 -34.69 -9.13
CA THR A 180 -7.67 -35.44 -10.27
C THR A 180 -7.28 -34.79 -11.59
N ALA A 181 -7.30 -33.46 -11.67
CA ALA A 181 -6.89 -32.73 -12.87
C ALA A 181 -5.42 -32.95 -13.21
N VAL A 182 -4.54 -32.88 -12.21
CA VAL A 182 -3.09 -33.12 -12.37
C VAL A 182 -2.81 -34.54 -12.85
N ILE A 183 -3.54 -35.53 -12.34
CA ILE A 183 -3.41 -36.94 -12.75
C ILE A 183 -3.92 -37.17 -14.18
N ALA A 184 -5.00 -36.49 -14.57
CA ALA A 184 -5.67 -36.71 -15.86
C ALA A 184 -4.90 -36.15 -17.07
N ASP A 185 -4.14 -35.06 -16.90
CA ASP A 185 -3.32 -34.47 -17.97
C ASP A 185 -1.97 -33.97 -17.43
N PRO A 186 -0.95 -34.83 -17.34
CA PRO A 186 0.37 -34.46 -16.83
C PRO A 186 1.14 -33.45 -17.69
N ALA A 187 0.72 -33.22 -18.95
CA ALA A 187 1.44 -32.38 -19.91
C ALA A 187 0.87 -30.95 -20.03
N ALA A 188 -0.37 -30.71 -19.58
CA ALA A 188 -1.05 -29.41 -19.67
C ALA A 188 -1.31 -28.70 -18.32
N THR A 189 -0.79 -29.19 -17.20
CA THR A 189 -1.26 -28.83 -15.83
C THR A 189 -0.26 -28.06 -14.96
N SER A 190 0.52 -27.13 -15.52
CA SER A 190 1.41 -26.30 -14.70
C SER A 190 0.66 -25.47 -13.64
N SER A 191 -0.52 -24.93 -13.97
CA SER A 191 -1.33 -24.10 -13.05
C SER A 191 -2.07 -24.91 -11.98
N ALA A 192 -2.65 -26.07 -12.33
CA ALA A 192 -3.37 -26.92 -11.39
C ALA A 192 -2.43 -27.62 -10.40
N ALA A 193 -1.27 -28.11 -10.87
CA ALA A 193 -0.24 -28.68 -10.00
C ALA A 193 0.33 -27.64 -9.04
N TYR A 194 0.52 -26.42 -9.55
CA TYR A 194 0.95 -25.27 -8.76
C TYR A 194 -0.07 -24.90 -7.67
N LEU A 195 -1.33 -24.67 -8.02
CA LEU A 195 -2.39 -24.36 -7.04
C LEU A 195 -2.55 -25.47 -5.99
N LEU A 196 -2.47 -26.73 -6.41
CA LEU A 196 -2.52 -27.87 -5.51
C LEU A 196 -1.38 -27.82 -4.49
N SER A 197 -0.16 -27.55 -4.94
CA SER A 197 1.00 -27.38 -4.06
C SER A 197 0.78 -26.24 -3.07
N SER A 198 0.36 -25.06 -3.55
CA SER A 198 0.17 -23.86 -2.73
C SER A 198 -0.91 -24.07 -1.66
N LEU A 199 -2.08 -24.56 -2.06
CA LEU A 199 -3.21 -24.78 -1.15
C LEU A 199 -2.95 -25.95 -0.19
N SER A 200 -2.20 -26.98 -0.60
CA SER A 200 -1.97 -28.15 0.24
C SER A 200 -1.19 -27.88 1.53
N SER A 201 -0.35 -26.84 1.51
CA SER A 201 0.47 -26.42 2.66
C SER A 201 -0.34 -25.70 3.73
N LEU A 202 -1.57 -25.31 3.41
CA LEU A 202 -2.40 -24.48 4.27
C LEU A 202 -3.11 -25.31 5.34
N SER A 203 -3.27 -24.70 6.50
CA SER A 203 -4.10 -25.27 7.56
C SER A 203 -5.55 -25.36 7.11
N ARG A 204 -6.12 -26.55 7.29
CA ARG A 204 -7.53 -26.81 6.97
C ARG A 204 -8.45 -25.97 7.86
N ASP A 205 -8.10 -25.81 9.13
CA ASP A 205 -8.86 -25.00 10.09
C ASP A 205 -8.79 -23.52 9.69
N TRP A 206 -7.63 -23.04 9.25
CA TRP A 206 -7.49 -21.66 8.77
C TRP A 206 -8.39 -21.39 7.55
N VAL A 207 -8.37 -22.29 6.58
CA VAL A 207 -9.22 -22.17 5.39
C VAL A 207 -10.70 -22.25 5.78
N HIS A 208 -11.07 -23.18 6.67
CA HIS A 208 -12.43 -23.32 7.17
C HIS A 208 -12.93 -22.03 7.84
N PHE A 209 -12.12 -21.38 8.68
CA PHE A 209 -12.50 -20.12 9.32
C PHE A 209 -12.63 -18.97 8.32
N ARG A 210 -11.76 -18.90 7.29
CA ARG A 210 -11.90 -17.95 6.17
C ARG A 210 -13.21 -18.14 5.43
N LEU A 211 -13.60 -19.38 5.14
CA LEU A 211 -14.88 -19.69 4.49
C LEU A 211 -16.08 -19.32 5.37
N ARG A 212 -16.03 -19.63 6.67
CA ARG A 212 -17.07 -19.22 7.62
C ARG A 212 -17.23 -17.69 7.71
N ALA A 213 -16.10 -16.96 7.71
CA ALA A 213 -16.11 -15.50 7.69
C ALA A 213 -16.73 -14.93 6.40
N ALA A 214 -16.36 -15.48 5.24
CA ALA A 214 -16.94 -15.08 3.95
C ALA A 214 -18.45 -15.37 3.84
N MET A 215 -18.94 -16.36 4.59
CA MET A 215 -20.37 -16.65 4.74
C MET A 215 -21.12 -15.71 5.68
N GLY A 216 -20.42 -14.82 6.40
CA GLY A 216 -21.02 -13.97 7.41
C GLY A 216 -21.60 -14.75 8.60
N LEU A 217 -21.06 -15.92 8.93
CA LEU A 217 -21.54 -16.71 10.06
C LEU A 217 -21.20 -16.01 11.39
N PRO A 218 -22.12 -16.02 12.38
CA PRO A 218 -21.82 -15.55 13.72
C PRO A 218 -20.77 -16.49 14.34
N ASP A 219 -19.65 -15.92 14.81
CA ASP A 219 -18.43 -16.61 15.22
C ASP A 219 -17.71 -17.38 14.08
N PRO A 220 -16.94 -16.70 13.21
CA PRO A 220 -16.21 -17.37 12.13
C PRO A 220 -15.21 -18.41 12.67
N VAL A 221 -14.72 -18.25 13.90
CA VAL A 221 -13.98 -19.27 14.65
C VAL A 221 -14.89 -19.87 15.74
N PRO A 222 -15.32 -21.13 15.61
CA PRO A 222 -16.18 -21.78 16.61
C PRO A 222 -15.57 -21.76 18.02
N GLY A 223 -16.40 -21.46 19.03
CA GLY A 223 -15.98 -21.43 20.45
C GLY A 223 -15.46 -20.07 20.95
N THR A 224 -15.39 -19.05 20.10
CA THR A 224 -14.98 -17.68 20.49
C THR A 224 -15.83 -17.12 21.62
N ALA A 225 -17.16 -17.08 21.46
CA ALA A 225 -18.03 -16.56 22.50
C ALA A 225 -17.90 -17.32 23.83
N GLN A 226 -17.68 -18.63 23.78
CA GLN A 226 -17.47 -19.47 24.96
C GLN A 226 -16.18 -19.10 25.69
N LEU A 227 -15.07 -18.94 24.97
CA LEU A 227 -13.79 -18.56 25.57
C LEU A 227 -13.84 -17.16 26.18
N VAL A 228 -14.38 -16.19 25.42
CA VAL A 228 -14.52 -14.80 25.89
C VAL A 228 -15.32 -14.75 27.19
N ALA A 229 -16.40 -15.53 27.30
CA ALA A 229 -17.17 -15.65 28.53
C ALA A 229 -16.36 -16.31 29.67
N ALA A 230 -15.59 -17.36 29.39
CA ALA A 230 -14.80 -18.10 30.38
C ALA A 230 -13.59 -17.31 30.94
N LEU A 231 -13.06 -16.34 30.20
CA LEU A 231 -11.95 -15.48 30.64
C LEU A 231 -12.38 -14.38 31.64
N GLY A 232 -13.68 -14.27 31.93
CA GLY A 232 -14.33 -13.22 32.74
C GLY A 232 -14.00 -13.12 34.24
N ASP A 233 -12.95 -13.77 34.75
CA ASP A 233 -12.57 -13.74 36.17
C ASP A 233 -11.83 -12.43 36.56
N PRO A 234 -12.30 -11.69 37.58
CA PRO A 234 -11.74 -10.39 37.99
C PRO A 234 -10.37 -10.47 38.71
N ALA A 235 -9.87 -11.65 39.08
CA ALA A 235 -8.61 -11.78 39.82
C ALA A 235 -7.33 -11.60 38.97
N ARG A 236 -7.47 -11.53 37.64
CA ARG A 236 -6.35 -11.47 36.69
C ARG A 236 -6.23 -10.05 36.16
N THR A 237 -5.08 -9.42 36.38
CA THR A 237 -4.81 -8.04 36.00
C THR A 237 -3.39 -7.91 35.45
N LEU A 238 -3.12 -6.84 34.71
CA LEU A 238 -1.82 -6.55 34.11
C LEU A 238 -0.67 -6.59 35.13
N PRO A 239 -0.79 -6.04 36.35
CA PRO A 239 0.23 -6.20 37.39
C PRO A 239 0.64 -7.64 37.69
N SER A 240 -0.27 -8.61 37.53
CA SER A 240 0.00 -10.03 37.76
C SER A 240 0.91 -10.67 36.69
N LEU A 241 1.22 -9.94 35.60
CA LEU A 241 2.26 -10.35 34.67
C LEU A 241 3.66 -10.24 35.28
N PHE A 242 3.91 -9.34 36.23
CA PHE A 242 5.27 -9.09 36.71
C PHE A 242 5.62 -9.97 37.92
N ALA A 243 6.74 -10.69 37.83
CA ALA A 243 7.19 -11.57 38.92
C ALA A 243 7.66 -10.80 40.15
N ASP A 244 8.38 -9.68 39.94
CA ASP A 244 8.87 -8.83 41.03
C ASP A 244 7.69 -8.06 41.68
N PRO A 245 7.40 -8.30 42.97
CA PRO A 245 6.33 -7.59 43.68
C PRO A 245 6.50 -6.06 43.70
N ALA A 246 7.72 -5.53 43.58
CA ALA A 246 7.96 -4.11 43.50
C ALA A 246 7.56 -3.53 42.14
N VAL A 247 7.86 -4.24 41.04
CA VAL A 247 7.44 -3.87 39.68
C VAL A 247 5.92 -3.97 39.58
N ALA A 248 5.32 -5.08 40.04
CA ALA A 248 3.88 -5.28 40.05
C ALA A 248 3.13 -4.16 40.81
N ARG A 249 3.67 -3.70 41.95
CA ARG A 249 3.08 -2.57 42.70
C ARG A 249 3.12 -1.25 41.94
N ARG A 250 4.19 -0.97 41.19
CA ARG A 250 4.26 0.25 40.35
C ARG A 250 3.33 0.14 39.15
N ALA A 251 3.30 -1.02 38.50
CA ALA A 251 2.38 -1.32 37.41
C ALA A 251 0.89 -1.30 37.82
N ALA A 252 0.57 -1.33 39.12
CA ALA A 252 -0.81 -1.16 39.59
C ALA A 252 -1.32 0.29 39.49
N ALA A 253 -0.42 1.29 39.39
CA ALA A 253 -0.79 2.69 39.21
C ALA A 253 -0.98 3.00 37.72
N GLN A 254 -2.17 3.46 37.34
CA GLN A 254 -2.50 3.72 35.93
C GLN A 254 -1.59 4.77 35.29
N ASP A 255 -1.26 5.80 36.05
CA ASP A 255 -0.43 6.94 35.68
C ASP A 255 1.04 6.54 35.43
N SER A 256 1.42 5.29 35.73
CA SER A 256 2.74 4.74 35.40
C SER A 256 2.84 4.22 33.97
N PHE A 257 1.73 4.19 33.23
CA PHE A 257 1.67 3.74 31.83
C PHE A 257 1.38 4.88 30.86
N LEU A 258 2.05 4.84 29.71
CA LEU A 258 1.66 5.56 28.50
C LEU A 258 1.06 4.56 27.50
N VAL A 259 -0.15 4.83 27.00
CA VAL A 259 -0.64 4.14 25.80
C VAL A 259 0.12 4.72 24.61
N LEU A 260 1.03 3.94 24.06
CA LEU A 260 1.81 4.32 22.89
C LEU A 260 0.90 4.20 21.67
N ASP A 261 0.55 5.32 21.08
CA ASP A 261 0.05 5.35 19.71
C ASP A 261 1.16 4.84 18.79
N LEU A 262 0.98 3.66 18.20
CA LEU A 262 1.87 3.07 17.19
C LEU A 262 1.16 3.01 15.82
N SER A 263 0.11 3.82 15.63
CA SER A 263 -0.66 3.85 14.40
C SER A 263 0.02 4.66 13.30
N ALA A 264 -0.58 4.65 12.10
CA ALA A 264 -0.19 5.52 10.98
C ALA A 264 0.01 6.99 11.38
N ASN A 265 -0.74 7.49 12.36
CA ASN A 265 -0.72 8.90 12.76
C ASN A 265 0.03 9.14 14.06
N SER A 266 0.86 8.19 14.46
CA SER A 266 1.54 8.22 15.75
C SER A 266 2.33 9.53 15.92
N PRO A 267 2.08 10.27 17.02
CA PRO A 267 2.95 11.36 17.44
C PRO A 267 4.17 10.86 18.22
N HIS A 268 4.24 9.56 18.55
CA HIS A 268 5.30 8.97 19.37
C HIS A 268 6.40 8.31 18.54
N VAL A 269 6.05 7.69 17.41
CA VAL A 269 6.96 6.86 16.60
C VAL A 269 6.64 7.00 15.11
N THR A 270 7.65 7.05 14.26
CA THR A 270 7.52 7.07 12.80
C THR A 270 7.99 5.76 12.17
N ALA A 271 7.63 5.50 10.90
CA ALA A 271 8.12 4.31 10.20
C ALA A 271 9.65 4.31 10.03
N THR A 272 10.25 5.49 9.84
CA THR A 272 11.72 5.68 9.87
C THR A 272 12.31 5.24 11.21
N ASP A 273 11.67 5.58 12.34
CA ASP A 273 12.15 5.12 13.65
C ASP A 273 12.09 3.60 13.75
N VAL A 274 10.96 2.99 13.35
CA VAL A 274 10.76 1.53 13.40
C VAL A 274 11.79 0.77 12.56
N ALA A 275 12.25 1.32 11.44
CA ALA A 275 13.21 0.68 10.55
C ALA A 275 14.62 0.51 11.18
N ASP A 276 14.95 1.28 12.21
CA ASP A 276 16.22 1.20 12.94
C ASP A 276 15.98 0.89 14.43
N PRO A 277 16.46 -0.24 14.96
CA PRO A 277 16.19 -0.63 16.34
C PRO A 277 16.60 0.38 17.41
N ALA A 278 17.70 1.11 17.17
CA ALA A 278 18.20 2.10 18.11
C ALA A 278 17.34 3.37 18.07
N MET A 279 16.92 3.81 16.88
CA MET A 279 15.99 4.92 16.74
C MET A 279 14.63 4.60 17.35
N PHE A 280 14.10 3.41 17.11
CA PHE A 280 12.83 3.00 17.67
C PHE A 280 12.86 2.98 19.20
N THR A 281 13.91 2.39 19.78
CA THR A 281 14.09 2.36 21.23
C THR A 281 14.17 3.78 21.80
N ALA A 282 14.95 4.66 21.16
CA ALA A 282 15.06 6.05 21.58
C ALA A 282 13.73 6.83 21.49
N ALA A 283 12.93 6.57 20.45
CA ALA A 283 11.62 7.21 20.28
C ALA A 283 10.63 6.78 21.37
N VAL A 284 10.57 5.49 21.68
CA VAL A 284 9.75 4.96 22.78
C VAL A 284 10.21 5.52 24.12
N ASP A 285 11.50 5.49 24.42
CA ASP A 285 12.06 6.03 25.67
C ASP A 285 11.77 7.53 25.81
N ALA A 286 11.88 8.30 24.74
CA ALA A 286 11.57 9.72 24.73
C ALA A 286 10.07 10.00 24.99
N ALA A 287 9.19 9.20 24.39
CA ALA A 287 7.75 9.30 24.62
C ALA A 287 7.37 8.99 26.07
N LEU A 288 7.93 7.91 26.64
CA LEU A 288 7.73 7.55 28.05
C LEU A 288 8.26 8.64 28.99
N ALA A 289 9.47 9.15 28.75
CA ALA A 289 10.06 10.21 29.55
C ALA A 289 9.24 11.51 29.50
N ALA A 290 8.74 11.89 28.33
CA ALA A 290 7.88 13.07 28.15
C ALA A 290 6.55 12.93 28.90
N ALA A 291 5.98 11.72 28.97
CA ALA A 291 4.77 11.43 29.72
C ALA A 291 5.01 11.22 31.23
N GLY A 292 6.26 11.08 31.67
CA GLY A 292 6.59 10.67 33.04
C GLY A 292 6.17 9.24 33.37
N ALA A 293 6.01 8.38 32.34
CA ALA A 293 5.59 6.99 32.48
C ALA A 293 6.81 6.06 32.63
N GLU A 294 6.64 4.97 33.40
CA GLU A 294 7.66 3.92 33.56
C GLU A 294 7.48 2.80 32.53
N PHE A 295 6.23 2.58 32.08
CA PHE A 295 5.85 1.49 31.20
C PHE A 295 5.07 2.01 29.99
N GLY A 296 5.14 1.30 28.87
CA GLY A 296 4.36 1.58 27.66
C GLY A 296 3.35 0.48 27.37
N LEU A 297 2.26 0.82 26.69
CA LEU A 297 1.27 -0.13 26.18
C LEU A 297 1.04 0.06 24.68
N GLY A 298 1.28 -0.98 23.90
CA GLY A 298 0.84 -1.08 22.52
C GLY A 298 -0.53 -1.77 22.42
N GLN A 299 -1.39 -1.31 21.52
CA GLN A 299 -2.80 -1.67 21.55
C GLN A 299 -3.13 -2.89 20.68
N TYR A 300 -4.23 -3.56 21.04
CA TYR A 300 -4.82 -4.66 20.28
C TYR A 300 -5.71 -4.11 19.14
N LEU A 301 -5.61 -4.72 17.95
CA LEU A 301 -6.20 -4.25 16.68
C LEU A 301 -5.86 -2.79 16.35
N GLU A 302 -4.65 -2.37 16.70
CA GLU A 302 -4.09 -1.12 16.25
C GLU A 302 -3.53 -1.27 14.83
N ASP A 303 -3.91 -0.39 13.91
CA ASP A 303 -3.32 -0.34 12.57
C ASP A 303 -1.92 0.28 12.63
N ARG A 304 -0.91 -0.58 12.73
CA ARG A 304 0.50 -0.19 12.78
C ARG A 304 1.13 -0.17 11.39
N SER A 305 0.52 0.56 10.46
CA SER A 305 1.07 0.73 9.10
C SER A 305 2.43 1.44 9.05
N ILE A 306 2.92 1.94 10.19
CA ILE A 306 4.32 2.34 10.40
C ILE A 306 5.31 1.15 10.28
N TYR A 307 4.82 -0.09 10.28
CA TYR A 307 5.59 -1.31 10.05
C TYR A 307 5.95 -1.45 8.56
N GLY A 308 6.99 -0.72 8.14
CA GLY A 308 7.37 -0.57 6.74
C GLY A 308 8.26 -1.66 6.16
N THR A 309 8.77 -2.60 6.95
CA THR A 309 9.75 -3.60 6.49
C THR A 309 9.10 -4.77 5.75
N ASP A 310 9.92 -5.51 5.00
CA ASP A 310 9.46 -6.69 4.24
C ASP A 310 9.01 -7.85 5.13
N ALA A 311 9.32 -7.84 6.43
CA ALA A 311 8.71 -8.75 7.39
C ALA A 311 7.18 -8.64 7.37
N TYR A 312 6.65 -7.46 7.05
CA TYR A 312 5.22 -7.14 7.01
C TYR A 312 4.62 -7.09 5.62
N ALA A 313 5.41 -7.45 4.61
CA ALA A 313 4.88 -7.73 3.29
C ALA A 313 3.66 -8.68 3.39
N PRO A 314 2.70 -8.57 2.47
CA PRO A 314 1.70 -9.62 2.35
C PRO A 314 2.41 -10.98 2.29
N LEU A 315 1.91 -11.96 3.05
CA LEU A 315 2.47 -13.31 3.03
C LEU A 315 2.57 -13.76 1.56
N PRO A 316 3.72 -14.27 1.12
CA PRO A 316 3.97 -14.49 -0.29
C PRO A 316 2.89 -15.42 -0.85
N ALA A 317 2.12 -14.90 -1.80
CA ALA A 317 1.55 -15.75 -2.82
C ALA A 317 2.74 -16.37 -3.54
N PRO A 318 2.85 -17.70 -3.64
CA PRO A 318 3.97 -18.27 -4.37
C PRO A 318 3.92 -17.77 -5.83
N ALA A 319 5.07 -17.72 -6.50
CA ALA A 319 5.15 -17.33 -7.91
C ALA A 319 4.88 -18.55 -8.80
N ALA A 320 4.16 -18.38 -9.91
CA ALA A 320 4.01 -19.44 -10.90
C ALA A 320 5.35 -19.74 -11.59
N PRO A 321 5.59 -20.98 -12.09
CA PRO A 321 6.81 -21.29 -12.83
C PRO A 321 6.92 -20.44 -14.09
N GLY A 322 7.94 -19.56 -14.16
CA GLY A 322 8.18 -18.66 -15.29
C GLY A 322 7.87 -17.19 -15.02
N ASP A 323 7.21 -16.87 -13.92
CA ASP A 323 7.02 -15.48 -13.47
C ASP A 323 8.29 -14.97 -12.75
N ALA A 324 8.67 -13.72 -13.00
CA ALA A 324 9.65 -13.04 -12.16
C ALA A 324 9.13 -13.03 -10.70
N PRO A 325 9.99 -13.16 -9.67
CA PRO A 325 9.54 -13.08 -8.28
C PRO A 325 8.71 -11.81 -8.09
N ARG A 326 7.44 -11.97 -7.71
CA ARG A 326 6.57 -10.82 -7.40
C ARG A 326 7.24 -10.08 -6.26
N ARG A 327 7.67 -8.84 -6.52
CA ARG A 327 8.22 -7.98 -5.48
C ARG A 327 7.17 -7.79 -4.38
N ALA A 328 7.60 -7.74 -3.12
CA ALA A 328 6.75 -7.52 -1.94
C ALA A 328 5.89 -6.24 -2.03
N ASP A 329 6.34 -5.30 -2.87
CA ASP A 329 5.82 -3.97 -3.18
C ASP A 329 5.30 -3.85 -4.63
N GLY A 330 5.10 -4.97 -5.33
CA GLY A 330 4.51 -5.01 -6.66
C GLY A 330 3.03 -4.60 -6.69
N PRO A 331 2.48 -4.25 -7.84
CA PRO A 331 1.08 -3.79 -8.01
C PRO A 331 -0.03 -4.79 -7.69
N GLN A 332 0.29 -6.06 -7.80
CA GLN A 332 -0.61 -7.16 -7.47
C GLN A 332 -0.32 -7.69 -6.06
N SER A 333 0.60 -7.04 -5.33
CA SER A 333 0.86 -7.36 -3.93
C SER A 333 -0.31 -6.87 -3.09
N LEU A 334 -0.80 -7.75 -2.23
CA LEU A 334 -1.83 -7.40 -1.27
C LEU A 334 -1.29 -6.33 -0.31
N PRO A 335 -2.15 -5.53 0.35
CA PRO A 335 -1.68 -4.61 1.40
C PRO A 335 -0.83 -5.31 2.45
N ARG A 336 0.17 -4.60 2.99
CA ARG A 336 1.02 -5.09 4.09
C ARG A 336 0.15 -5.48 5.30
N ARG A 337 0.70 -6.34 6.15
CA ARG A 337 0.10 -6.72 7.43
C ARG A 337 0.41 -5.63 8.44
N SER A 338 -0.61 -5.03 9.04
CA SER A 338 -0.47 -3.90 9.97
C SER A 338 -1.33 -4.00 11.22
N MET A 339 -2.38 -4.83 11.21
CA MET A 339 -3.30 -4.95 12.34
C MET A 339 -2.69 -5.79 13.44
N HIS A 340 -2.34 -5.15 14.55
CA HIS A 340 -1.70 -5.79 15.69
C HIS A 340 -2.64 -6.78 16.41
N LEU A 341 -2.20 -8.02 16.63
CA LEU A 341 -3.05 -9.10 17.14
C LEU A 341 -2.87 -9.42 18.63
N GLY A 342 -1.99 -8.70 19.31
CA GLY A 342 -1.74 -8.83 20.75
C GLY A 342 -1.78 -7.49 21.48
N VAL A 343 -1.39 -7.50 22.75
CA VAL A 343 -1.08 -6.30 23.52
C VAL A 343 0.41 -6.32 23.81
N ASP A 344 1.06 -5.18 23.57
CA ASP A 344 2.47 -5.04 23.91
C ASP A 344 2.62 -4.32 25.24
N VAL A 345 3.48 -4.85 26.11
CA VAL A 345 3.79 -4.26 27.41
C VAL A 345 5.27 -3.92 27.44
N PHE A 346 5.59 -2.64 27.22
CA PHE A 346 6.96 -2.13 27.20
C PHE A 346 7.46 -1.95 28.63
N ALA A 347 8.60 -2.58 28.92
CA ALA A 347 9.28 -2.53 30.21
C ALA A 347 10.77 -2.85 30.01
N PRO A 348 11.66 -2.48 30.94
CA PRO A 348 13.09 -2.72 30.79
C PRO A 348 13.44 -4.19 30.49
N ALA A 349 14.47 -4.41 29.66
CA ALA A 349 15.01 -5.74 29.40
C ALA A 349 15.37 -6.46 30.71
N GLY A 350 15.15 -7.77 30.76
CA GLY A 350 15.32 -8.58 31.96
C GLY A 350 14.13 -8.55 32.95
N THR A 351 13.08 -7.78 32.68
CA THR A 351 11.85 -7.83 33.49
C THR A 351 11.20 -9.22 33.39
N GLU A 352 11.06 -9.92 34.52
CA GLU A 352 10.46 -11.25 34.58
C GLU A 352 8.93 -11.20 34.45
N VAL A 353 8.40 -12.03 33.55
CA VAL A 353 6.96 -12.15 33.26
C VAL A 353 6.40 -13.53 33.64
N CYS A 354 5.18 -13.55 34.15
CA CYS A 354 4.52 -14.70 34.73
C CYS A 354 3.33 -15.20 33.90
N ALA A 355 3.01 -16.47 34.05
CA ALA A 355 1.83 -17.07 33.46
C ALA A 355 0.58 -16.56 34.18
N LEU A 356 -0.34 -15.89 33.48
CA LEU A 356 -1.61 -15.45 34.08
C LEU A 356 -2.57 -16.60 34.40
N LEU A 357 -2.36 -17.75 33.75
CA LEU A 357 -3.21 -18.94 33.83
C LEU A 357 -2.36 -20.19 34.01
N PRO A 358 -2.88 -21.22 34.72
CA PRO A 358 -2.22 -22.51 34.70
C PRO A 358 -2.30 -23.08 33.28
N GLY A 359 -1.20 -23.68 32.82
CA GLY A 359 -1.12 -24.22 31.47
C GLY A 359 -0.05 -25.30 31.34
N GLN A 360 0.18 -25.73 30.12
CA GLN A 360 1.31 -26.56 29.75
C GLN A 360 2.05 -25.91 28.61
N VAL A 361 3.38 -26.03 28.57
CA VAL A 361 4.18 -25.58 27.43
C VAL A 361 3.73 -26.37 26.20
N HIS A 362 3.06 -25.70 25.26
CA HIS A 362 2.66 -26.28 24.00
C HIS A 362 3.86 -26.29 23.05
N SER A 363 4.55 -25.15 22.96
CA SER A 363 5.75 -24.98 22.14
C SER A 363 6.54 -23.74 22.51
N PHE A 364 7.75 -23.65 22.00
CA PHE A 364 8.65 -22.50 22.15
C PHE A 364 9.66 -22.50 21.00
N ALA A 365 10.13 -21.33 20.59
CA ALA A 365 11.11 -21.19 19.51
C ALA A 365 11.96 -19.92 19.67
N VAL A 366 13.02 -19.82 18.87
CA VAL A 366 13.77 -18.57 18.66
C VAL A 366 13.50 -18.11 17.23
N ASN A 367 12.67 -17.08 17.08
CA ASN A 367 12.31 -16.49 15.79
C ASN A 367 13.30 -15.36 15.47
N ALA A 368 14.47 -15.74 14.97
CA ALA A 368 15.64 -14.85 14.87
C ALA A 368 15.60 -13.84 13.70
N ALA A 369 14.53 -13.81 12.91
CA ALA A 369 14.41 -12.85 11.82
C ALA A 369 14.26 -11.43 12.38
N PHE A 370 14.79 -10.45 11.64
CA PHE A 370 14.64 -9.04 11.98
C PHE A 370 13.14 -8.67 11.99
N GLN A 371 12.70 -8.02 13.06
CA GLN A 371 11.31 -7.66 13.33
C GLN A 371 10.33 -8.84 13.45
N ASP A 372 10.85 -10.01 13.80
CA ASP A 372 10.07 -11.15 14.27
C ASP A 372 10.02 -11.13 15.83
N TYR A 373 9.47 -12.17 16.47
CA TYR A 373 9.30 -12.21 17.92
C TYR A 373 10.57 -12.44 18.74
N GLY A 374 11.68 -12.87 18.14
CA GLY A 374 12.78 -13.45 18.93
C GLY A 374 12.32 -14.70 19.70
N PRO A 375 12.83 -14.95 20.92
CA PRO A 375 12.38 -16.04 21.78
C PRO A 375 10.88 -15.95 22.16
N THR A 376 10.17 -17.05 21.95
CA THR A 376 8.73 -17.19 22.23
C THR A 376 8.42 -18.40 23.11
N VAL A 377 7.39 -18.29 23.94
CA VAL A 377 6.79 -19.42 24.66
C VAL A 377 5.28 -19.41 24.43
N VAL A 378 4.73 -20.54 24.00
CA VAL A 378 3.29 -20.78 23.82
C VAL A 378 2.80 -21.75 24.87
N LEU A 379 1.82 -21.34 25.67
CA LEU A 379 1.17 -22.17 26.67
C LEU A 379 -0.21 -22.61 26.18
N ALA A 380 -0.55 -23.89 26.36
CA ALA A 380 -1.89 -24.42 26.18
C ALA A 380 -2.65 -24.44 27.51
N HIS A 381 -3.92 -24.05 27.47
CA HIS A 381 -4.81 -23.92 28.62
C HIS A 381 -6.11 -24.69 28.39
N SER A 382 -6.61 -25.34 29.44
CA SER A 382 -7.92 -26.00 29.40
C SER A 382 -9.03 -25.01 29.72
N VAL A 383 -10.04 -24.91 28.84
CA VAL A 383 -11.24 -24.08 29.07
C VAL A 383 -12.04 -24.61 30.26
N ALA A 384 -12.11 -25.94 30.43
CA ALA A 384 -12.77 -26.56 31.58
C ALA A 384 -12.13 -26.17 32.92
N ALA A 385 -10.81 -25.97 32.94
CA ALA A 385 -10.09 -25.52 34.13
C ALA A 385 -10.40 -24.07 34.53
N LEU A 386 -10.98 -23.27 33.63
CA LEU A 386 -11.45 -21.90 33.93
C LEU A 386 -12.86 -21.87 34.56
N ASN A 387 -13.67 -22.92 34.37
CA ASN A 387 -15.13 -22.93 34.60
C ASN A 387 -15.60 -23.55 35.94
N VAL A 388 -14.76 -23.61 36.98
CA VAL A 388 -15.11 -24.28 38.26
C VAL A 388 -16.25 -23.58 39.06
N ALA A 389 -16.82 -22.46 38.57
CA ALA A 389 -17.90 -21.73 39.25
C ALA A 389 -19.26 -21.67 38.52
N ALA A 390 -19.39 -22.11 37.26
CA ALA A 390 -20.66 -22.02 36.53
C ALA A 390 -21.14 -23.38 36.03
N GLY A 391 -22.09 -23.98 36.76
CA GLY A 391 -22.75 -25.22 36.37
C GLY A 391 -23.59 -25.05 35.09
N GLY A 392 -23.02 -25.40 33.94
CA GLY A 392 -23.70 -25.52 32.66
C GLY A 392 -23.13 -26.70 31.87
N GLY A 393 -23.99 -27.64 31.47
CA GLY A 393 -23.61 -28.84 30.72
C GLY A 393 -23.00 -28.53 29.36
N ALA A 394 -22.17 -29.47 28.88
CA ALA A 394 -21.47 -29.41 27.60
C ALA A 394 -22.43 -29.18 26.41
N ALA A 395 -22.40 -27.97 25.86
CA ALA A 395 -22.72 -27.73 24.45
C ALA A 395 -21.40 -27.73 23.65
N ALA A 396 -21.45 -28.12 22.37
CA ALA A 396 -20.30 -28.18 21.47
C ALA A 396 -19.48 -26.88 21.51
N GLY A 397 -18.21 -26.96 21.94
CA GLY A 397 -17.36 -25.81 22.23
C GLY A 397 -15.87 -26.19 22.23
N ILE A 398 -14.98 -25.23 22.47
CA ILE A 398 -13.53 -25.46 22.50
C ILE A 398 -13.06 -25.98 23.87
N ASP A 399 -12.17 -26.96 23.86
CA ASP A 399 -11.60 -27.54 25.09
C ASP A 399 -10.27 -26.89 25.50
N THR A 400 -9.51 -26.39 24.51
CA THR A 400 -8.16 -25.84 24.68
C THR A 400 -8.05 -24.52 23.95
N PHE A 401 -7.29 -23.58 24.53
CA PHE A 401 -6.83 -22.35 23.89
C PHE A 401 -5.39 -22.07 24.31
N TYR A 402 -4.77 -21.04 23.73
CA TYR A 402 -3.35 -20.78 23.86
C TYR A 402 -3.07 -19.34 24.28
N THR A 403 -1.94 -19.13 24.97
CA THR A 403 -1.33 -17.80 25.14
C THR A 403 0.09 -17.80 24.63
N LEU A 404 0.48 -16.73 23.94
CA LEU A 404 1.84 -16.51 23.43
C LEU A 404 2.51 -15.39 24.23
N TYR A 405 3.75 -15.64 24.63
CA TYR A 405 4.67 -14.69 25.24
C TYR A 405 5.85 -14.52 24.29
N GLY A 406 5.91 -13.40 23.58
CA GLY A 406 6.96 -13.07 22.61
C GLY A 406 7.98 -12.07 23.15
N HIS A 407 9.05 -11.84 22.40
CA HIS A 407 10.14 -10.90 22.72
C HIS A 407 10.87 -11.21 24.04
N LEU A 408 10.96 -12.50 24.39
CA LEU A 408 11.66 -12.94 25.59
C LEU A 408 13.17 -13.00 25.38
N SER A 409 13.93 -13.16 26.46
CA SER A 409 15.36 -13.46 26.43
C SER A 409 15.60 -14.93 26.06
N ILE A 410 16.76 -15.23 25.46
CA ILE A 410 17.14 -16.59 25.07
C ILE A 410 17.14 -17.54 26.28
N ASP A 411 17.60 -17.05 27.44
CA ASP A 411 17.66 -17.81 28.69
C ASP A 411 16.28 -18.25 29.18
N SER A 412 15.20 -17.57 28.76
CA SER A 412 13.83 -17.96 29.09
C SER A 412 13.44 -19.33 28.53
N LEU A 413 14.12 -19.79 27.47
CA LEU A 413 13.86 -21.09 26.86
C LEU A 413 14.66 -22.22 27.53
N ALA A 414 15.62 -21.90 28.39
CA ALA A 414 16.50 -22.87 29.01
C ALA A 414 15.70 -23.81 29.95
N GLY A 415 15.74 -25.11 29.66
CA GLY A 415 15.07 -26.12 30.48
C GLY A 415 13.58 -26.30 30.22
N LEU A 416 12.98 -25.55 29.26
CA LEU A 416 11.61 -25.79 28.83
C LEU A 416 11.49 -27.13 28.10
N GLN A 417 10.36 -27.82 28.33
CA GLN A 417 9.99 -29.05 27.63
C GLN A 417 8.53 -28.98 27.23
N VAL A 418 8.20 -29.41 26.01
CA VAL A 418 6.80 -29.52 25.57
C VAL A 418 6.05 -30.48 26.52
N GLY A 419 4.87 -30.05 26.98
CA GLY A 419 4.06 -30.74 27.98
C GLY A 419 4.40 -30.38 29.44
N MET A 420 5.45 -29.58 29.69
CA MET A 420 5.78 -29.12 31.04
C MET A 420 4.64 -28.28 31.62
N HIS A 421 4.20 -28.60 32.84
CA HIS A 421 3.15 -27.84 33.52
C HIS A 421 3.70 -26.51 34.06
N VAL A 422 2.98 -25.42 33.79
CA VAL A 422 3.29 -24.07 34.26
C VAL A 422 2.12 -23.60 35.13
N PRO A 423 2.30 -23.47 36.46
CA PRO A 423 1.28 -22.91 37.35
C PRO A 423 1.00 -21.44 37.05
N ALA A 424 -0.21 -20.95 37.37
CA ALA A 424 -0.47 -19.51 37.37
C ALA A 424 0.46 -18.80 38.36
N GLY A 425 1.00 -17.65 37.95
CA GLY A 425 2.00 -16.87 38.70
C GLY A 425 3.42 -17.41 38.64
N ALA A 426 3.68 -18.54 37.97
CA ALA A 426 5.05 -18.99 37.71
C ALA A 426 5.70 -18.15 36.60
N VAL A 427 6.99 -17.89 36.72
CA VAL A 427 7.78 -17.18 35.70
C VAL A 427 7.79 -18.00 34.42
N VAL A 428 7.41 -17.36 33.31
CA VAL A 428 7.46 -17.91 31.95
C VAL A 428 8.78 -17.55 31.28
N GLY A 429 9.30 -16.35 31.57
CA GLY A 429 10.55 -15.85 31.02
C GLY A 429 10.83 -14.42 31.48
N ALA A 430 11.87 -13.82 30.93
CA ALA A 430 12.21 -12.41 31.11
C ALA A 430 12.31 -11.71 29.76
N LEU A 431 11.98 -10.42 29.68
CA LEU A 431 12.04 -9.66 28.43
C LEU A 431 13.45 -9.64 27.84
N GLY A 432 13.55 -9.86 26.53
CA GLY A 432 14.82 -9.78 25.80
C GLY A 432 15.24 -8.34 25.52
N ASP A 433 16.53 -8.12 25.40
CA ASP A 433 17.06 -6.88 24.83
C ASP A 433 16.90 -6.85 23.30
N VAL A 434 17.18 -5.69 22.72
CA VAL A 434 17.04 -5.41 21.28
C VAL A 434 17.84 -6.38 20.39
N GLU A 435 18.94 -6.94 20.89
CA GLU A 435 19.82 -7.82 20.11
C GLU A 435 19.23 -9.23 19.96
N VAL A 436 18.40 -9.65 20.93
CA VAL A 436 17.87 -11.03 20.98
C VAL A 436 16.37 -11.12 20.75
N ASN A 437 15.62 -10.05 20.98
CA ASN A 437 14.15 -10.05 20.90
C ASN A 437 13.59 -9.80 19.49
N GLY A 438 14.44 -9.78 18.46
CA GLY A 438 14.04 -9.49 17.08
C GLY A 438 14.26 -8.03 16.65
N GLY A 439 15.01 -7.21 17.40
CA GLY A 439 15.29 -5.82 17.03
C GLY A 439 14.24 -4.82 17.54
N TRP A 440 13.50 -5.19 18.58
CA TRP A 440 12.45 -4.36 19.17
C TRP A 440 12.92 -3.64 20.43
N PRO A 441 12.36 -2.45 20.74
CA PRO A 441 12.44 -1.90 22.10
C PRO A 441 11.96 -2.97 23.10
N PRO A 442 12.61 -3.17 24.25
CA PRO A 442 12.23 -4.23 25.19
C PRO A 442 10.74 -4.17 25.59
N HIS A 443 10.00 -5.22 25.27
CA HIS A 443 8.59 -5.35 25.60
C HIS A 443 8.15 -6.83 25.60
N LEU A 444 7.00 -7.12 26.19
CA LEU A 444 6.29 -8.39 26.02
C LEU A 444 5.24 -8.22 24.93
N HIS A 445 5.23 -9.08 23.92
CA HIS A 445 4.03 -9.30 23.11
C HIS A 445 3.18 -10.40 23.77
N PHE A 446 1.99 -10.05 24.24
CA PHE A 446 1.06 -10.99 24.86
C PHE A 446 -0.19 -11.18 24.01
N GLN A 447 -0.43 -12.42 23.60
CA GLN A 447 -1.51 -12.77 22.68
C GLN A 447 -2.30 -13.97 23.20
N ILE A 448 -3.63 -13.95 23.01
CA ILE A 448 -4.51 -15.09 23.23
C ILE A 448 -4.87 -15.68 21.87
N MET A 449 -4.84 -16.99 21.71
CA MET A 449 -5.25 -17.66 20.46
C MET A 449 -6.18 -18.83 20.76
N LEU A 450 -7.30 -18.95 20.02
CA LEU A 450 -8.19 -20.10 20.14
C LEU A 450 -7.60 -21.35 19.50
N HIS A 451 -6.84 -21.18 18.42
CA HIS A 451 -6.34 -22.28 17.61
C HIS A 451 -4.96 -21.96 17.04
N MET A 452 -4.07 -22.95 16.99
CA MET A 452 -2.71 -22.77 16.45
C MET A 452 -2.65 -22.86 14.93
N CYS A 453 -3.71 -23.31 14.26
CA CYS A 453 -3.82 -23.43 12.81
C CYS A 453 -2.60 -24.10 12.17
N GLY A 454 -2.10 -25.19 12.78
CA GLY A 454 -0.94 -25.94 12.30
C GLY A 454 0.43 -25.30 12.61
N LYS A 455 0.46 -24.14 13.26
CA LYS A 455 1.70 -23.46 13.67
C LYS A 455 2.28 -24.04 14.97
N ASN A 456 3.58 -23.86 15.13
CA ASN A 456 4.34 -24.38 16.26
C ASN A 456 5.52 -23.45 16.55
N GLY A 457 5.70 -23.03 17.81
CA GLY A 457 6.75 -22.10 18.22
C GLY A 457 6.50 -20.64 17.83
N ASP A 458 5.51 -20.37 16.98
CA ASP A 458 5.27 -19.03 16.45
C ASP A 458 3.78 -18.77 16.11
N PHE A 459 3.39 -17.50 16.25
CA PHE A 459 2.10 -16.81 16.08
C PHE A 459 2.02 -15.85 14.87
N GLU A 460 0.93 -15.61 14.13
CA GLU A 460 0.82 -14.28 13.50
C GLU A 460 0.65 -13.19 14.59
N GLY A 461 1.58 -12.24 14.68
CA GLY A 461 1.45 -11.05 15.52
C GLY A 461 0.75 -9.86 14.86
N VAL A 462 0.66 -9.89 13.53
CA VAL A 462 -0.05 -8.88 12.73
C VAL A 462 -0.83 -9.51 11.59
N ALA A 463 -2.01 -8.94 11.32
CA ALA A 463 -2.89 -9.31 10.23
C ALA A 463 -3.00 -8.21 9.16
N GLN A 464 -3.49 -8.58 7.99
CA GLN A 464 -3.97 -7.59 7.02
C GLN A 464 -5.29 -7.00 7.53
N LEU A 465 -5.50 -5.70 7.30
CA LEU A 465 -6.71 -4.97 7.71
C LEU A 465 -8.00 -5.72 7.36
N ARG A 466 -8.14 -6.17 6.11
CA ARG A 466 -9.33 -6.92 5.65
C ARG A 466 -9.61 -8.22 6.41
N HIS A 467 -8.61 -8.81 7.07
CA HIS A 467 -8.77 -10.04 7.85
C HIS A 467 -8.92 -9.77 9.35
N ALA A 468 -8.84 -8.52 9.80
CA ALA A 468 -8.93 -8.16 11.20
C ALA A 468 -10.20 -8.66 11.89
N PRO A 469 -11.41 -8.65 11.28
CA PRO A 469 -12.60 -9.25 11.92
C PRO A 469 -12.49 -10.76 12.16
N LEU A 470 -11.86 -11.49 11.23
CA LEU A 470 -11.60 -12.92 11.38
C LEU A 470 -10.57 -13.17 12.48
N TYR A 471 -9.45 -12.45 12.45
CA TYR A 471 -8.43 -12.57 13.49
C TYR A 471 -8.98 -12.12 14.85
N ALA A 472 -9.90 -11.17 14.93
CA ALA A 472 -10.53 -10.80 16.18
C ALA A 472 -11.32 -11.93 16.85
N SER A 473 -11.75 -12.92 16.05
CA SER A 473 -12.35 -14.16 16.55
C SER A 473 -11.29 -15.21 16.91
N LEU A 474 -10.21 -15.32 16.11
CA LEU A 474 -9.14 -16.28 16.33
C LEU A 474 -8.21 -15.91 17.51
N THR A 475 -7.97 -14.61 17.69
CA THR A 475 -7.03 -14.02 18.64
C THR A 475 -7.73 -12.94 19.46
N PRO A 476 -8.60 -13.29 20.41
CA PRO A 476 -9.42 -12.33 21.14
C PRO A 476 -8.58 -11.39 21.99
N ASP A 477 -9.16 -10.24 22.32
CA ASP A 477 -8.50 -9.15 23.05
C ASP A 477 -7.80 -9.65 24.33
N PRO A 478 -6.45 -9.56 24.42
CA PRO A 478 -5.70 -9.91 25.63
C PRO A 478 -6.13 -9.12 26.87
N ASN A 479 -6.76 -7.95 26.71
CA ASN A 479 -7.31 -7.18 27.83
C ASN A 479 -8.43 -7.89 28.59
N LEU A 480 -9.00 -8.98 28.03
CA LEU A 480 -9.86 -9.91 28.77
C LEU A 480 -9.16 -10.54 29.99
N LEU A 481 -7.83 -10.71 29.91
CA LEU A 481 -6.98 -11.19 31.01
C LEU A 481 -6.21 -10.05 31.70
N LEU A 482 -5.79 -9.02 30.97
CA LEU A 482 -5.00 -7.91 31.53
C LEU A 482 -5.84 -6.91 32.32
N ARG A 483 -7.12 -6.71 31.97
CA ARG A 483 -8.07 -5.85 32.67
C ARG A 483 -7.53 -4.45 33.01
N PHE A 484 -6.77 -3.86 32.09
CA PHE A 484 -6.17 -2.55 32.30
C PHE A 484 -7.09 -1.47 31.69
N PRO A 485 -7.60 -0.50 32.48
CA PRO A 485 -8.60 0.46 32.01
C PRO A 485 -8.16 1.34 30.84
N ALA A 486 -6.85 1.61 30.69
CA ALA A 486 -6.33 2.41 29.59
C ALA A 486 -6.35 1.68 28.23
N LEU A 487 -6.46 0.35 28.23
CA LEU A 487 -6.61 -0.49 27.04
C LEU A 487 -8.10 -0.66 26.65
N GLY A 488 -8.95 0.33 26.90
CA GLY A 488 -10.43 0.21 26.86
C GLY A 488 -11.04 -0.43 25.59
N GLU A 489 -12.37 -0.68 25.61
CA GLU A 489 -13.14 -1.36 24.54
C GLU A 489 -13.14 -0.67 23.14
N THR A 490 -12.28 0.34 22.95
CA THR A 490 -12.36 1.45 21.98
C THR A 490 -11.83 1.19 20.56
N HIS A 491 -11.55 -0.05 20.16
CA HIS A 491 -11.05 -0.33 18.80
C HIS A 491 -11.97 -1.17 17.92
N ARG A 492 -13.02 -1.79 18.48
CA ARG A 492 -14.01 -2.53 17.67
C ARG A 492 -14.78 -1.66 16.67
N GLU A 493 -14.78 -0.33 16.83
CA GLU A 493 -15.53 0.60 15.98
C GLU A 493 -14.70 1.24 14.85
N ARG A 494 -13.37 1.03 14.78
CA ARG A 494 -12.55 1.62 13.70
C ARG A 494 -12.57 0.80 12.40
N ASP A 495 -12.94 -0.47 12.48
CA ASP A 495 -12.70 -1.45 11.40
C ASP A 495 -13.91 -1.72 10.48
N THR A 496 -15.09 -1.18 10.80
CA THR A 496 -16.32 -1.45 10.03
C THR A 496 -16.85 -0.26 9.24
N ALA A 497 -16.13 0.86 9.13
CA ALA A 497 -16.72 2.11 8.66
C ALA A 497 -15.77 3.07 7.91
N SER A 498 -14.73 2.61 7.20
CA SER A 498 -13.84 3.54 6.47
C SER A 498 -14.61 4.43 5.47
N ARG A 499 -15.53 3.84 4.69
CA ARG A 499 -16.41 4.59 3.77
C ARG A 499 -17.41 5.49 4.48
N GLU A 500 -18.02 5.05 5.59
CA GLU A 500 -18.97 5.91 6.33
C GLU A 500 -18.26 7.10 7.00
N VAL A 501 -17.04 6.90 7.48
CA VAL A 501 -16.17 7.97 8.02
C VAL A 501 -15.78 8.96 6.92
N GLU A 502 -15.39 8.46 5.74
CA GLU A 502 -15.08 9.31 4.58
C GLU A 502 -16.30 10.10 4.10
N ASP A 503 -17.46 9.45 3.98
CA ASP A 503 -18.72 10.11 3.61
C ASP A 503 -19.12 11.19 4.62
N ALA A 504 -18.97 10.91 5.92
CA ALA A 504 -19.20 11.90 6.97
C ALA A 504 -18.20 13.08 6.88
N LEU A 505 -16.94 12.81 6.54
CA LEU A 505 -15.93 13.84 6.35
C LEU A 505 -16.23 14.71 5.12
N ILE A 506 -16.63 14.10 4.00
CA ILE A 506 -17.05 14.78 2.77
C ILE A 506 -18.28 15.64 3.04
N ALA A 507 -19.28 15.12 3.76
CA ALA A 507 -20.47 15.87 4.14
C ALA A 507 -20.12 17.09 5.01
N ARG A 508 -19.26 16.93 6.02
CA ARG A 508 -18.76 18.03 6.85
C ARG A 508 -17.98 19.06 6.04
N ARG A 509 -17.09 18.62 5.14
CA ARG A 509 -16.32 19.48 4.24
C ARG A 509 -17.26 20.31 3.36
N THR A 510 -18.24 19.67 2.74
CA THR A 510 -19.21 20.31 1.85
C THR A 510 -20.06 21.34 2.59
N ALA A 511 -20.35 21.11 3.86
CA ALA A 511 -21.11 22.05 4.69
C ALA A 511 -20.33 23.33 5.04
N VAL A 512 -18.99 23.30 5.06
CA VAL A 512 -18.17 24.41 5.56
C VAL A 512 -17.19 25.01 4.56
N LEU A 513 -16.86 24.32 3.47
CA LEU A 513 -15.94 24.77 2.43
C LEU A 513 -16.67 24.99 1.10
N SER A 514 -16.16 25.93 0.30
CA SER A 514 -16.66 26.18 -1.06
C SER A 514 -16.38 25.00 -1.98
N PRO A 515 -17.32 24.63 -2.88
CA PRO A 515 -17.08 23.61 -3.91
C PRO A 515 -16.01 24.01 -4.92
N ASN A 516 -15.58 25.28 -4.95
CA ASN A 516 -14.44 25.72 -5.77
C ASN A 516 -13.10 25.13 -5.29
N LEU A 517 -13.05 24.56 -4.07
CA LEU A 517 -11.92 23.80 -3.54
C LEU A 517 -12.13 22.32 -3.87
N SER A 518 -11.82 21.95 -5.11
CA SER A 518 -12.03 20.59 -5.63
C SER A 518 -11.27 19.52 -4.85
N LEU A 519 -11.82 18.30 -4.86
CA LEU A 519 -11.15 17.09 -4.42
C LEU A 519 -10.61 16.36 -5.64
N SER A 520 -9.48 15.69 -5.48
CA SER A 520 -8.96 14.79 -6.51
C SER A 520 -9.69 13.45 -6.47
N PHE A 521 -9.85 12.85 -7.65
CA PHE A 521 -10.49 11.54 -7.88
C PHE A 521 -12.00 11.51 -7.61
N ASP A 522 -12.69 10.55 -8.24
CA ASP A 522 -14.13 10.33 -8.05
C ASP A 522 -14.45 9.76 -6.66
N GLU A 523 -13.52 8.98 -6.10
CA GLU A 523 -13.53 8.51 -4.71
C GLU A 523 -12.45 9.30 -3.95
N PRO A 524 -12.82 10.39 -3.23
CA PRO A 524 -11.86 11.17 -2.47
C PRO A 524 -11.18 10.34 -1.39
N LEU A 525 -9.88 10.54 -1.22
CA LEU A 525 -9.08 9.77 -0.26
C LEU A 525 -8.87 10.56 1.04
N HIS A 526 -9.05 9.90 2.17
CA HIS A 526 -8.67 10.44 3.48
C HIS A 526 -7.19 10.14 3.76
N ILE A 527 -6.31 11.04 3.35
CA ILE A 527 -4.86 10.96 3.63
C ILE A 527 -4.57 11.49 5.04
N VAL A 528 -3.81 10.72 5.82
CA VAL A 528 -3.56 10.99 7.24
C VAL A 528 -2.07 11.15 7.57
N ARG A 529 -1.18 10.59 6.76
CA ARG A 529 0.28 10.69 6.92
C ARG A 529 0.98 10.82 5.57
N GLY A 530 2.16 11.47 5.57
CA GLY A 530 3.11 11.42 4.47
C GLY A 530 4.54 11.19 4.99
N GLU A 531 5.37 10.50 4.20
CA GLU A 531 6.78 10.25 4.50
C GLU A 531 7.56 10.03 3.19
N GLY A 532 8.61 10.83 2.97
CA GLY A 532 9.40 10.73 1.74
C GLY A 532 8.52 10.93 0.50
N GLN A 533 8.54 9.98 -0.43
CA GLN A 533 7.72 9.97 -1.64
C GLN A 533 6.33 9.32 -1.46
N TYR A 534 5.94 8.98 -0.22
CA TYR A 534 4.71 8.24 0.05
C TYR A 534 3.68 9.06 0.84
N LEU A 535 2.41 8.77 0.57
CA LEU A 535 1.23 9.21 1.33
C LEU A 535 0.49 7.98 1.86
N TYR A 536 -0.09 8.09 3.04
CA TYR A 536 -0.81 6.99 3.70
C TYR A 536 -2.26 7.42 3.95
N ALA A 537 -3.20 6.60 3.46
CA ALA A 537 -4.62 6.78 3.72
C ALA A 537 -5.01 6.27 5.12
N ALA A 538 -6.20 6.66 5.58
CA ALA A 538 -6.72 6.30 6.89
C ALA A 538 -6.94 4.79 7.07
N ASP A 539 -7.00 4.03 5.98
CA ASP A 539 -7.06 2.56 5.95
C ASP A 539 -5.66 1.90 5.90
N GLY A 540 -4.60 2.67 6.12
CA GLY A 540 -3.22 2.21 6.09
C GLY A 540 -2.64 2.04 4.68
N THR A 541 -3.41 2.29 3.61
CA THR A 541 -2.92 2.14 2.24
C THR A 541 -1.82 3.16 1.94
N GLN A 542 -0.63 2.65 1.60
CA GLN A 542 0.50 3.46 1.13
C GLN A 542 0.38 3.73 -0.37
N TYR A 543 0.42 5.01 -0.74
CA TYR A 543 0.42 5.50 -2.11
C TYR A 543 1.76 6.14 -2.47
N LEU A 544 2.33 5.74 -3.61
CA LEU A 544 3.46 6.44 -4.21
C LEU A 544 3.00 7.75 -4.84
N ASP A 545 3.59 8.87 -4.44
CA ASP A 545 3.21 10.21 -4.87
C ASP A 545 4.05 10.67 -6.07
N CYS A 546 3.49 10.60 -7.28
CA CYS A 546 4.12 11.16 -8.47
C CYS A 546 3.57 12.53 -8.88
N VAL A 547 2.81 13.22 -8.01
CA VAL A 547 2.10 14.45 -8.35
C VAL A 547 2.55 15.65 -7.52
N ASN A 548 3.02 15.50 -6.28
CA ASN A 548 3.29 16.65 -5.42
C ASN A 548 4.74 17.15 -5.51
N ASN A 549 4.96 18.22 -6.26
CA ASN A 549 6.22 18.96 -6.28
C ASN A 549 6.35 20.00 -5.14
N VAL A 550 5.31 20.17 -4.32
CA VAL A 550 5.33 21.03 -3.13
C VAL A 550 6.15 20.36 -2.02
N CYS A 551 5.92 19.07 -1.75
CA CYS A 551 6.71 18.27 -0.82
C CYS A 551 8.02 17.82 -1.50
N HIS A 552 8.79 18.81 -1.94
CA HIS A 552 9.91 18.70 -2.86
C HIS A 552 11.04 17.79 -2.38
N VAL A 553 11.43 17.90 -1.11
CA VAL A 553 12.47 17.06 -0.49
C VAL A 553 11.89 15.82 0.20
N GLY A 554 10.61 15.53 -0.04
CA GLY A 554 9.86 14.46 0.60
C GLY A 554 8.90 14.97 1.68
N HIS A 555 7.78 14.28 1.84
CA HIS A 555 6.81 14.49 2.90
C HIS A 555 7.46 14.34 4.27
N CYS A 556 7.18 15.28 5.17
CA CYS A 556 7.65 15.27 6.57
C CYS A 556 9.18 15.12 6.72
N HIS A 557 9.97 15.70 5.80
CA HIS A 557 11.43 15.60 5.83
C HIS A 557 12.03 16.00 7.20
N PRO A 558 12.78 15.12 7.90
CA PRO A 558 13.17 15.32 9.30
C PRO A 558 13.91 16.63 9.57
N ARG A 559 14.84 17.03 8.68
CA ARG A 559 15.59 18.29 8.83
C ARG A 559 14.70 19.52 8.75
N VAL A 560 13.68 19.49 7.90
CA VAL A 560 12.76 20.62 7.69
C VAL A 560 11.82 20.74 8.89
N VAL A 561 11.28 19.62 9.36
CA VAL A 561 10.41 19.56 10.56
C VAL A 561 11.17 20.07 11.79
N ALA A 562 12.39 19.58 12.01
CA ALA A 562 13.22 20.01 13.14
C ALA A 562 13.54 21.51 13.09
N ALA A 563 13.92 22.05 11.92
CA ALA A 563 14.22 23.47 11.76
C ALA A 563 12.98 24.35 12.03
N ALA A 564 11.81 23.96 11.54
CA ALA A 564 10.56 24.67 11.78
C ALA A 564 10.21 24.70 13.27
N ALA A 565 10.21 23.53 13.93
CA ALA A 565 9.85 23.39 15.33
C ALA A 565 10.81 24.15 16.24
N ALA A 566 12.12 24.03 16.00
CA ALA A 566 13.14 24.74 16.77
C ALA A 566 12.98 26.26 16.66
N GLN A 567 12.76 26.79 15.45
CA GLN A 567 12.63 28.23 15.26
C GLN A 567 11.29 28.77 15.81
N ILE A 568 10.20 28.02 15.69
CA ILE A 568 8.89 28.35 16.29
C ILE A 568 9.01 28.54 17.80
N ALA A 569 9.78 27.69 18.48
CA ALA A 569 9.97 27.75 19.92
C ALA A 569 10.79 28.97 20.39
N VAL A 570 11.48 29.66 19.46
CA VAL A 570 12.38 30.78 19.75
C VAL A 570 11.76 32.12 19.37
N LEU A 571 11.44 32.32 18.08
CA LEU A 571 10.96 33.61 17.56
C LEU A 571 10.23 33.42 16.23
N ASN A 572 9.04 34.00 16.12
CA ASN A 572 8.29 34.12 14.87
C ASN A 572 7.61 35.50 14.79
N THR A 573 8.22 36.43 14.07
CA THR A 573 7.75 37.83 13.94
C THR A 573 8.03 38.36 12.53
N ASN A 574 7.58 39.59 12.23
CA ASN A 574 7.79 40.24 10.93
C ASN A 574 9.19 40.87 10.79
N THR A 575 9.54 41.26 9.56
CA THR A 575 10.85 41.78 9.14
C THR A 575 11.13 43.24 9.54
N ARG A 576 10.24 43.92 10.28
CA ARG A 576 10.54 45.27 10.81
C ARG A 576 11.48 45.24 12.01
N TYR A 577 11.62 44.08 12.64
CA TYR A 577 12.62 43.82 13.67
C TYR A 577 13.78 43.06 13.07
N LEU A 578 15.01 43.37 13.49
CA LEU A 578 16.19 42.68 13.00
C LEU A 578 16.22 41.23 13.51
N HIS A 579 16.52 40.29 12.62
CA HIS A 579 16.83 38.90 12.93
C HIS A 579 17.77 38.34 11.86
N THR A 580 18.64 37.39 12.22
CA THR A 580 19.66 36.88 11.28
C THR A 580 19.06 35.94 10.24
N ASN A 581 18.00 35.20 10.57
CA ASN A 581 17.44 34.17 9.69
C ASN A 581 17.11 34.67 8.28
N VAL A 582 16.59 35.90 8.13
CA VAL A 582 16.28 36.47 6.80
C VAL A 582 17.53 36.79 6.00
N LEU A 583 18.61 37.20 6.67
CA LEU A 583 19.90 37.45 6.03
C LEU A 583 20.55 36.11 5.66
N ASP A 584 20.64 35.18 6.61
CA ASP A 584 21.25 33.86 6.42
C ASP A 584 20.59 33.11 5.26
N TYR A 585 19.25 33.12 5.20
CA TYR A 585 18.52 32.50 4.10
C TYR A 585 18.65 33.27 2.78
N ALA A 586 18.57 34.61 2.79
CA ALA A 586 18.73 35.40 1.57
C ALA A 586 20.12 35.21 0.95
N GLU A 587 21.18 35.26 1.75
CA GLU A 587 22.55 35.05 1.28
C GLU A 587 22.71 33.64 0.70
N LYS A 588 22.20 32.63 1.39
CA LYS A 588 22.23 31.24 0.92
C LYS A 588 21.44 31.03 -0.36
N LEU A 589 20.25 31.63 -0.48
CA LEU A 589 19.43 31.56 -1.68
C LEU A 589 20.11 32.27 -2.86
N LEU A 590 20.58 33.50 -2.65
CA LEU A 590 21.22 34.31 -3.71
C LEU A 590 22.53 33.69 -4.19
N ALA A 591 23.25 32.95 -3.34
CA ALA A 591 24.42 32.18 -3.75
C ALA A 591 24.13 31.07 -4.79
N THR A 592 22.85 30.72 -5.00
CA THR A 592 22.43 29.77 -6.05
C THR A 592 22.07 30.43 -7.38
N PHE A 593 22.14 31.77 -7.46
CA PHE A 593 21.83 32.53 -8.67
C PHE A 593 23.10 33.14 -9.29
N PRO A 594 23.05 33.52 -10.59
CA PRO A 594 24.04 34.41 -11.18
C PRO A 594 24.19 35.73 -10.42
N ASP A 595 25.38 36.32 -10.43
CA ASP A 595 25.75 37.52 -9.66
C ASP A 595 24.84 38.73 -9.94
N GLU A 596 24.25 38.82 -11.13
CA GLU A 596 23.30 39.89 -11.51
C GLU A 596 22.02 39.87 -10.66
N LEU A 597 21.59 38.69 -10.24
CA LEU A 597 20.36 38.43 -9.49
C LEU A 597 20.65 38.44 -7.98
N CYS A 598 20.89 39.65 -7.45
CA CYS A 598 21.46 39.87 -6.11
C CYS A 598 20.51 40.47 -5.05
N VAL A 599 19.21 40.58 -5.34
CA VAL A 599 18.21 41.11 -4.39
C VAL A 599 17.05 40.14 -4.24
N ALA A 600 16.71 39.78 -3.00
CA ALA A 600 15.57 38.92 -2.68
C ALA A 600 14.46 39.69 -1.94
N PHE A 601 13.21 39.44 -2.33
CA PHE A 601 12.00 39.78 -1.59
C PHE A 601 11.28 38.49 -1.19
N PHE A 602 10.66 38.45 -0.01
CA PHE A 602 9.97 37.26 0.49
C PHE A 602 8.47 37.50 0.68
N VAL A 603 7.68 36.51 0.28
CA VAL A 603 6.22 36.48 0.33
C VAL A 603 5.74 35.05 0.65
N ASN A 604 4.43 34.78 0.61
CA ASN A 604 3.85 33.56 1.17
C ASN A 604 3.38 32.56 0.12
N SER A 605 3.24 32.98 -1.14
CA SER A 605 2.83 32.10 -2.24
C SER A 605 3.43 32.53 -3.58
N GLY A 606 3.48 31.62 -4.55
CA GLY A 606 3.90 31.94 -5.91
C GLY A 606 3.02 33.00 -6.58
N SER A 607 1.74 33.08 -6.21
CA SER A 607 0.86 34.17 -6.68
C SER A 607 1.25 35.53 -6.09
N GLU A 608 1.62 35.61 -4.81
CA GLU A 608 2.16 36.86 -4.26
C GLU A 608 3.50 37.23 -4.90
N ALA A 609 4.33 36.24 -5.24
CA ALA A 609 5.62 36.47 -5.89
C ALA A 609 5.45 37.01 -7.32
N ASN A 610 4.58 36.40 -8.11
CA ASN A 610 4.29 36.87 -9.47
C ASN A 610 3.60 38.25 -9.48
N ASP A 611 2.71 38.54 -8.53
CA ASP A 611 2.10 39.87 -8.42
C ASP A 611 3.12 40.95 -8.01
N LEU A 612 4.02 40.62 -7.09
CA LEU A 612 5.14 41.50 -6.75
C LEU A 612 6.09 41.69 -7.95
N ALA A 613 6.39 40.64 -8.70
CA ALA A 613 7.20 40.73 -9.93
C ALA A 613 6.55 41.66 -10.96
N LEU A 614 5.22 41.61 -11.13
CA LEU A 614 4.50 42.53 -12.01
C LEU A 614 4.63 43.98 -11.55
N ARG A 615 4.57 44.23 -10.24
CA ARG A 615 4.80 45.58 -9.68
C ARG A 615 6.23 46.07 -9.87
N LEU A 616 7.24 45.21 -9.66
CA LEU A 616 8.64 45.50 -9.93
C LEU A 616 8.85 45.84 -11.41
N ALA A 617 8.29 45.02 -12.30
CA ALA A 617 8.38 45.21 -13.74
C ALA A 617 7.76 46.52 -14.21
N ARG A 618 6.59 46.90 -13.69
CA ARG A 618 5.96 48.20 -13.97
C ARG A 618 6.81 49.37 -13.49
N ALA A 619 7.39 49.28 -12.29
CA ALA A 619 8.26 50.32 -11.76
C ALA A 619 9.54 50.49 -12.58
N ALA A 620 10.12 49.40 -13.08
CA ALA A 620 11.35 49.43 -13.87
C ALA A 620 11.14 49.86 -15.33
N SER A 621 10.12 49.32 -16.00
CA SER A 621 9.86 49.58 -17.43
C SER A 621 9.04 50.85 -17.66
N GLY A 622 8.12 51.18 -16.74
CA GLY A 622 7.08 52.19 -16.93
C GLY A 622 6.09 51.87 -18.05
N GLY A 623 5.96 50.59 -18.44
CA GLY A 623 4.93 50.10 -19.36
C GLY A 623 3.75 49.44 -18.62
N ASP A 624 2.70 49.12 -19.37
CA ASP A 624 1.53 48.36 -18.86
C ASP A 624 1.23 47.06 -19.64
N ALA A 625 1.77 46.89 -20.85
CA ALA A 625 1.53 45.69 -21.67
C ALA A 625 2.44 44.52 -21.26
N CYS A 626 1.86 43.34 -20.99
CA CYS A 626 2.59 42.13 -20.65
C CYS A 626 2.51 41.09 -21.76
N ILE A 627 3.60 40.37 -21.99
CA ILE A 627 3.66 39.23 -22.91
C ILE A 627 3.63 37.95 -22.07
N VAL A 628 2.82 36.96 -22.49
CA VAL A 628 2.69 35.66 -21.84
C VAL A 628 2.65 34.55 -22.89
N LEU A 629 3.05 33.34 -22.53
CA LEU A 629 2.92 32.17 -23.40
C LEU A 629 1.51 31.58 -23.27
N ASP A 630 0.93 31.13 -24.37
CA ASP A 630 -0.32 30.36 -24.32
C ASP A 630 -0.16 29.09 -23.46
N GLY A 631 -1.22 28.70 -22.75
CA GLY A 631 -1.20 27.61 -21.77
C GLY A 631 -0.50 27.92 -20.43
N ALA A 632 0.08 29.12 -20.24
CA ALA A 632 0.76 29.49 -18.99
C ALA A 632 -0.20 29.72 -17.81
N TYR A 633 0.29 29.46 -16.60
CA TYR A 633 -0.41 29.75 -15.34
C TYR A 633 0.51 30.38 -14.29
N HIS A 634 0.26 31.64 -13.95
CA HIS A 634 1.10 32.42 -13.03
C HIS A 634 0.47 32.66 -11.66
N GLY A 635 -0.82 32.37 -11.45
CA GLY A 635 -1.42 32.46 -10.11
C GLY A 635 -2.91 32.73 -10.08
N HIS A 636 -3.42 32.90 -8.86
CA HIS A 636 -4.86 33.02 -8.60
C HIS A 636 -5.31 34.43 -8.18
N LEU A 637 -4.40 35.41 -8.08
CA LEU A 637 -4.76 36.81 -7.87
C LEU A 637 -5.37 37.38 -9.16
N SER A 638 -6.27 38.35 -9.08
CA SER A 638 -6.96 38.90 -10.26
C SER A 638 -6.00 39.37 -11.35
N SER A 639 -4.96 40.10 -10.97
CA SER A 639 -3.85 40.52 -11.85
C SER A 639 -3.15 39.35 -12.56
N LEU A 640 -3.08 38.19 -11.92
CA LEU A 640 -2.41 37.01 -12.47
C LEU A 640 -3.34 36.08 -13.21
N ILE A 641 -4.65 36.09 -12.89
CA ILE A 641 -5.67 35.45 -13.73
C ILE A 641 -5.66 36.11 -15.12
N GLU A 642 -5.52 37.44 -15.18
CA GLU A 642 -5.37 38.20 -16.44
C GLU A 642 -4.11 37.79 -17.22
N LEU A 643 -3.02 37.45 -16.53
CA LEU A 643 -1.77 36.96 -17.14
C LEU A 643 -1.73 35.44 -17.38
N SER A 644 -2.80 34.69 -17.10
CA SER A 644 -2.80 33.23 -17.21
C SER A 644 -3.77 32.76 -18.29
N PRO A 645 -3.33 32.53 -19.55
CA PRO A 645 -4.18 32.00 -20.61
C PRO A 645 -4.91 30.72 -20.21
N TYR A 646 -4.27 29.85 -19.43
CA TYR A 646 -4.89 28.66 -18.85
C TYR A 646 -6.18 28.95 -18.06
N LYS A 647 -6.26 30.11 -17.39
CA LYS A 647 -7.43 30.53 -16.61
C LYS A 647 -8.41 31.37 -17.41
N PHE A 648 -7.96 32.41 -18.10
CA PHE A 648 -8.89 33.32 -18.77
C PHE A 648 -9.52 32.73 -20.05
N ASN A 649 -8.87 31.76 -20.71
CA ASN A 649 -9.48 30.97 -21.80
C ASN A 649 -10.27 29.76 -21.29
N GLY A 650 -10.05 29.37 -20.02
CA GLY A 650 -10.71 28.24 -19.38
C GLY A 650 -12.14 28.55 -18.93
N ARG A 651 -12.80 27.52 -18.38
CA ARG A 651 -14.17 27.62 -17.87
C ARG A 651 -14.26 28.69 -16.77
N GLY A 652 -15.15 29.67 -16.98
CA GLY A 652 -15.36 30.78 -16.05
C GLY A 652 -14.41 31.97 -16.23
N GLY A 653 -13.49 31.91 -17.19
CA GLY A 653 -12.64 33.04 -17.57
C GLY A 653 -13.40 34.11 -18.37
N SER A 654 -12.83 35.32 -18.41
CA SER A 654 -13.38 36.49 -19.13
C SER A 654 -12.69 36.78 -20.46
N GLY A 655 -11.81 35.89 -20.93
CA GLY A 655 -10.95 36.14 -22.09
C GLY A 655 -9.75 37.04 -21.79
N GLN A 656 -8.90 37.20 -22.80
CA GLN A 656 -7.67 37.99 -22.75
C GLN A 656 -7.96 39.47 -22.47
N SER A 657 -7.21 40.07 -21.55
CA SER A 657 -7.29 41.49 -21.24
C SER A 657 -6.50 42.36 -22.22
N ASP A 658 -6.92 43.62 -22.40
CA ASP A 658 -6.36 44.55 -23.40
C ASP A 658 -4.85 44.81 -23.24
N HIS A 659 -4.31 44.66 -22.02
CA HIS A 659 -2.89 44.89 -21.72
C HIS A 659 -2.06 43.60 -21.73
N VAL A 660 -2.63 42.49 -22.19
CA VAL A 660 -1.97 41.19 -22.24
C VAL A 660 -1.83 40.78 -23.70
N HIS A 661 -0.66 40.30 -24.09
CA HIS A 661 -0.36 39.82 -25.43
C HIS A 661 0.15 38.38 -25.34
N VAL A 662 -0.60 37.46 -25.96
CA VAL A 662 -0.29 36.04 -25.89
C VAL A 662 0.57 35.66 -27.10
N VAL A 663 1.71 35.01 -26.84
CA VAL A 663 2.45 34.29 -27.89
C VAL A 663 2.01 32.82 -27.93
N PRO A 664 1.93 32.20 -29.11
CA PRO A 664 1.54 30.79 -29.22
C PRO A 664 2.46 29.86 -28.41
N MET A 665 1.90 28.79 -27.87
CA MET A 665 2.66 27.78 -27.12
C MET A 665 3.69 27.11 -28.05
N PRO A 666 5.00 27.12 -27.71
CA PRO A 666 6.05 26.55 -28.55
C PRO A 666 6.18 25.04 -28.31
N ASP A 667 5.10 24.30 -28.57
CA ASP A 667 5.05 22.85 -28.44
C ASP A 667 5.61 22.18 -29.72
N PRO A 668 6.80 21.53 -29.69
CA PRO A 668 7.37 20.91 -30.88
C PRO A 668 6.54 19.74 -31.41
N TYR A 669 5.72 19.11 -30.56
CA TYR A 669 4.87 18.02 -30.96
C TYR A 669 3.64 18.54 -31.72
N ARG A 670 2.90 19.51 -31.20
CA ARG A 670 1.65 19.99 -31.83
C ARG A 670 1.80 21.24 -32.69
N HIS A 671 2.71 22.14 -32.33
CA HIS A 671 2.89 23.48 -32.90
C HIS A 671 4.35 23.77 -33.28
N PRO A 672 4.98 22.95 -34.16
CA PRO A 672 6.36 23.16 -34.57
C PRO A 672 6.59 24.54 -35.23
N GLU A 673 5.56 25.14 -35.83
CA GLU A 673 5.58 26.48 -36.39
C GLU A 673 5.71 27.60 -35.35
N ALA A 674 5.33 27.33 -34.09
CA ALA A 674 5.41 28.28 -32.97
C ALA A 674 6.76 28.25 -32.24
N CYS A 675 7.68 27.38 -32.65
CA CYS A 675 8.95 27.13 -31.96
C CYS A 675 10.06 28.15 -32.28
N ASP A 676 9.77 29.20 -33.06
CA ASP A 676 10.68 30.31 -33.34
C ASP A 676 10.44 31.47 -32.36
N GLY A 677 11.33 31.59 -31.36
CA GLY A 677 11.24 32.62 -30.32
C GLY A 677 11.40 34.05 -30.86
N GLY A 678 12.22 34.23 -31.90
CA GLY A 678 12.41 35.53 -32.56
C GLY A 678 11.15 35.99 -33.28
N ALA A 679 10.51 35.08 -34.03
CA ALA A 679 9.24 35.36 -34.69
C ALA A 679 8.11 35.64 -33.67
N ALA A 680 8.04 34.86 -32.59
CA ALA A 680 7.08 35.06 -31.51
C ALA A 680 7.26 36.44 -30.85
N GLY A 681 8.50 36.83 -30.53
CA GLY A 681 8.81 38.13 -29.96
C GLY A 681 8.46 39.28 -30.89
N ALA A 682 8.80 39.18 -32.17
CA ALA A 682 8.45 40.18 -33.17
C ALA A 682 6.93 40.37 -33.32
N ALA A 683 6.17 39.27 -33.32
CA ALA A 683 4.71 39.30 -33.40
C ALA A 683 4.08 39.96 -32.16
N ALA A 684 4.56 39.62 -30.96
CA ALA A 684 4.08 40.24 -29.72
C ALA A 684 4.35 41.75 -29.70
N LEU A 685 5.55 42.18 -30.06
CA LEU A 685 5.90 43.60 -30.12
C LEU A 685 5.11 44.36 -31.18
N ALA A 686 4.85 43.75 -32.34
CA ALA A 686 3.98 44.34 -33.36
C ALA A 686 2.54 44.51 -32.84
N SER A 687 2.02 43.54 -32.09
CA SER A 687 0.70 43.61 -31.45
C SER A 687 0.63 44.76 -30.43
N ILE A 688 1.64 44.88 -29.55
CA ILE A 688 1.76 45.97 -28.57
C ILE A 688 1.82 47.34 -29.26
N ALA A 689 2.65 47.45 -30.30
CA ALA A 689 2.80 48.69 -31.07
C ALA A 689 1.49 49.08 -31.78
N ALA A 690 0.77 48.12 -32.34
CA ALA A 690 -0.53 48.35 -32.98
C ALA A 690 -1.60 48.83 -31.98
N ALA A 691 -1.51 48.38 -30.72
CA ALA A 691 -2.36 48.85 -29.62
C ALA A 691 -1.92 50.20 -29.04
N GLY A 692 -0.79 50.76 -29.48
CA GLY A 692 -0.25 52.02 -28.95
C GLY A 692 0.23 51.90 -27.50
N GLN A 693 0.57 50.69 -27.05
CA GLN A 693 0.98 50.40 -25.69
C GLN A 693 2.50 50.34 -25.55
N LYS A 694 2.98 50.38 -24.31
CA LYS A 694 4.39 50.19 -23.96
C LYS A 694 4.57 48.86 -23.25
N VAL A 695 5.54 48.07 -23.70
CA VAL A 695 5.89 46.79 -23.08
C VAL A 695 6.37 46.97 -21.64
N THR A 696 5.93 46.07 -20.78
CA THR A 696 6.26 46.00 -19.35
C THR A 696 7.20 44.84 -19.11
N ALA A 697 6.70 43.65 -19.41
CA ALA A 697 7.37 42.40 -19.09
C ALA A 697 6.95 41.26 -19.99
N LEU A 698 7.83 40.28 -20.12
CA LEU A 698 7.49 38.91 -20.47
C LEU A 698 7.43 38.06 -19.21
N PHE A 699 6.32 37.35 -19.01
CA PHE A 699 6.22 36.27 -18.02
C PHE A 699 6.29 34.93 -18.74
N ALA A 700 7.23 34.08 -18.34
CA ALA A 700 7.40 32.75 -18.91
C ALA A 700 7.81 31.75 -17.83
N GLU A 701 7.12 30.61 -17.79
CA GLU A 701 7.66 29.41 -17.11
C GLU A 701 8.83 28.88 -17.96
N SER A 702 9.93 28.47 -17.32
CA SER A 702 11.12 27.93 -18.04
C SER A 702 10.85 26.57 -18.70
N VAL A 703 9.86 25.83 -18.17
CA VAL A 703 9.20 24.67 -18.78
C VAL A 703 7.72 24.81 -18.47
N LEU A 704 6.84 24.79 -19.46
CA LEU A 704 5.41 25.07 -19.26
C LEU A 704 4.73 23.92 -18.51
N GLY A 705 4.24 24.19 -17.29
CA GLY A 705 3.54 23.20 -16.49
C GLY A 705 2.16 22.86 -17.04
N CYS A 706 1.24 23.83 -16.97
CA CYS A 706 -0.16 23.68 -17.39
C CYS A 706 -0.34 23.52 -18.92
N GLY A 707 0.67 23.92 -19.70
CA GLY A 707 0.76 23.59 -21.13
C GLY A 707 0.93 22.10 -21.42
N GLY A 708 1.14 21.27 -20.39
CA GLY A 708 1.35 19.83 -20.53
C GLY A 708 2.82 19.44 -20.49
N GLN A 709 3.60 20.03 -19.59
CA GLN A 709 5.03 19.71 -19.39
C GLN A 709 5.89 19.98 -20.64
N VAL A 710 5.63 21.09 -21.34
CA VAL A 710 6.29 21.43 -22.61
C VAL A 710 7.67 22.02 -22.34
N VAL A 711 8.70 21.30 -22.79
CA VAL A 711 10.09 21.78 -22.82
C VAL A 711 10.23 22.76 -23.97
N LEU A 712 10.71 23.97 -23.67
CA LEU A 712 10.86 25.02 -24.67
C LEU A 712 11.98 24.65 -25.66
N PRO A 713 11.84 25.00 -26.95
CA PRO A 713 12.90 24.82 -27.94
C PRO A 713 14.21 25.51 -27.53
N ASP A 714 15.34 24.98 -27.97
CA ASP A 714 16.65 25.56 -27.66
C ASP A 714 16.73 27.02 -28.12
N GLY A 715 17.12 27.92 -27.20
CA GLY A 715 17.27 29.35 -27.49
C GLY A 715 15.97 30.15 -27.56
N TYR A 716 14.80 29.52 -27.37
CA TYR A 716 13.50 30.19 -27.45
C TYR A 716 13.38 31.36 -26.46
N LEU A 717 13.76 31.15 -25.19
CA LEU A 717 13.75 32.24 -24.20
C LEU A 717 14.81 33.30 -24.50
N ALA A 718 15.96 32.91 -25.07
CA ALA A 718 17.03 33.85 -25.40
C ALA A 718 16.55 34.89 -26.43
N ASP A 719 15.88 34.44 -27.49
CA ASP A 719 15.33 35.30 -28.52
C ASP A 719 14.22 36.22 -27.98
N LEU A 720 13.27 35.66 -27.22
CA LEU A 720 12.21 36.43 -26.59
C LEU A 720 12.76 37.49 -25.62
N TYR A 721 13.72 37.11 -24.78
CA TYR A 721 14.30 38.03 -23.79
C TYR A 721 15.04 39.17 -24.49
N ALA A 722 15.78 38.88 -25.56
CA ALA A 722 16.44 39.89 -26.37
C ALA A 722 15.43 40.87 -27.00
N ALA A 723 14.33 40.36 -27.57
CA ALA A 723 13.29 41.18 -28.17
C ALA A 723 12.61 42.11 -27.15
N VAL A 724 12.21 41.58 -25.99
CA VAL A 724 11.53 42.35 -24.94
C VAL A 724 12.44 43.44 -24.35
N ARG A 725 13.71 43.11 -24.08
CA ARG A 725 14.69 44.10 -23.58
C ARG A 725 14.96 45.19 -24.61
N ALA A 726 15.06 44.86 -25.90
CA ALA A 726 15.22 45.85 -26.96
C ALA A 726 14.05 46.84 -27.04
N ALA A 727 12.85 46.42 -26.64
CA ALA A 727 11.66 47.26 -26.55
C ALA A 727 11.51 48.01 -25.19
N GLY A 728 12.44 47.82 -24.26
CA GLY A 728 12.48 48.47 -22.94
C GLY A 728 11.64 47.79 -21.85
N GLY A 729 11.20 46.54 -22.08
CA GLY A 729 10.56 45.70 -21.07
C GLY A 729 11.58 44.87 -20.28
N VAL A 730 11.10 44.19 -19.24
CA VAL A 730 11.89 43.25 -18.42
C VAL A 730 11.44 41.80 -18.62
N THR A 731 12.26 40.85 -18.19
CA THR A 731 12.01 39.42 -18.37
C THR A 731 11.82 38.73 -17.03
N VAL A 732 10.74 37.97 -16.90
CA VAL A 732 10.37 37.24 -15.68
C VAL A 732 10.41 35.74 -15.96
N ALA A 733 11.26 35.01 -15.23
CA ALA A 733 11.25 33.55 -15.19
C ALA A 733 10.40 33.07 -14.01
N ASP A 734 9.30 32.39 -14.30
CA ASP A 734 8.48 31.72 -13.31
C ASP A 734 9.05 30.32 -13.02
N GLU A 735 9.82 30.22 -11.94
CA GLU A 735 10.49 29.00 -11.49
C GLU A 735 9.66 28.25 -10.42
N VAL A 736 8.40 28.64 -10.19
CA VAL A 736 7.56 28.07 -9.13
C VAL A 736 7.36 26.56 -9.31
N GLN A 737 7.26 26.06 -10.55
CA GLN A 737 7.11 24.63 -10.81
C GLN A 737 8.44 23.87 -10.91
N VAL A 738 9.48 24.55 -11.46
CA VAL A 738 10.63 23.92 -12.14
C VAL A 738 11.99 24.32 -11.57
N GLY A 739 12.02 25.22 -10.58
CA GLY A 739 13.23 25.57 -9.84
C GLY A 739 13.61 24.51 -8.80
N PHE A 740 14.60 24.86 -7.97
CA PHE A 740 15.13 24.02 -6.88
C PHE A 740 15.67 22.66 -7.36
N GLY A 741 16.27 22.58 -8.55
CA GLY A 741 16.89 21.34 -9.03
C GLY A 741 15.91 20.35 -9.68
N ARG A 742 14.63 20.71 -9.86
CA ARG A 742 13.58 19.85 -10.43
C ARG A 742 13.95 19.25 -11.80
N VAL A 743 14.56 20.06 -12.68
CA VAL A 743 14.98 19.63 -14.02
C VAL A 743 16.25 18.77 -14.00
N GLY A 744 16.88 18.60 -12.84
CA GLY A 744 18.02 17.72 -12.58
C GLY A 744 19.37 18.24 -13.08
N SER A 745 19.41 18.90 -14.23
CA SER A 745 20.67 19.45 -14.78
C SER A 745 21.05 20.81 -14.19
N PHE A 746 20.09 21.56 -13.65
CA PHE A 746 20.28 22.92 -13.16
C PHE A 746 19.46 23.16 -11.89
N MET A 747 19.93 24.08 -11.04
CA MET A 747 19.16 24.55 -9.88
C MET A 747 17.94 25.35 -10.34
N TRP A 748 18.10 26.18 -11.37
CA TRP A 748 17.03 26.97 -11.98
C TRP A 748 16.85 26.59 -13.45
N ALA A 749 15.62 26.32 -13.87
CA ALA A 749 15.36 25.76 -15.18
C ALA A 749 15.66 26.73 -16.34
N PHE A 750 15.61 28.06 -16.12
CA PHE A 750 15.98 29.06 -17.13
C PHE A 750 17.43 28.89 -17.62
N GLU A 751 18.33 28.32 -16.80
CA GLU A 751 19.72 28.07 -17.15
C GLU A 751 19.84 27.12 -18.35
N SER A 752 18.86 26.22 -18.55
CA SER A 752 18.80 25.32 -19.69
C SER A 752 18.67 26.04 -21.04
N GLN A 753 18.21 27.29 -21.02
CA GLN A 753 18.07 28.15 -22.18
C GLN A 753 19.28 29.10 -22.36
N GLY A 754 20.29 29.01 -21.49
CA GLY A 754 21.49 29.85 -21.56
C GLY A 754 21.23 31.34 -21.33
N VAL A 755 20.19 31.67 -20.55
CA VAL A 755 19.77 33.06 -20.28
C VAL A 755 19.90 33.40 -18.80
N VAL A 756 19.95 34.70 -18.50
CA VAL A 756 19.71 35.24 -17.15
C VAL A 756 18.51 36.18 -17.25
N PRO A 757 17.39 35.92 -16.53
CA PRO A 757 16.22 36.80 -16.50
C PRO A 757 16.49 38.05 -15.65
N ASP A 758 15.60 39.04 -15.74
CA ASP A 758 15.71 40.24 -14.90
C ASP A 758 15.02 40.06 -13.52
N ILE A 759 14.01 39.18 -13.47
CA ILE A 759 13.24 38.81 -12.28
C ILE A 759 13.01 37.29 -12.30
N VAL A 760 13.15 36.63 -11.16
CA VAL A 760 12.80 35.21 -10.95
C VAL A 760 11.76 35.11 -9.84
N THR A 761 10.71 34.33 -10.05
CA THR A 761 9.68 34.08 -9.03
C THR A 761 9.72 32.64 -8.53
N LEU A 762 9.58 32.50 -7.20
CA LEU A 762 9.78 31.28 -6.44
C LEU A 762 8.55 31.00 -5.57
N GLY A 763 8.29 29.73 -5.27
CA GLY A 763 7.15 29.31 -4.45
C GLY A 763 7.20 27.81 -4.18
N LYS A 764 6.04 27.14 -4.19
CA LYS A 764 5.84 25.67 -4.10
C LYS A 764 6.98 24.90 -3.38
N PRO A 765 8.06 24.44 -4.05
CA PRO A 765 9.10 23.63 -3.40
C PRO A 765 9.90 24.36 -2.31
N MET A 766 9.96 25.69 -2.35
CA MET A 766 10.80 26.55 -1.51
C MET A 766 10.62 26.30 0.00
N GLY A 767 9.41 25.91 0.42
CA GLY A 767 9.09 25.64 1.82
C GLY A 767 8.75 24.18 2.15
N ASN A 768 8.91 23.25 1.20
CA ASN A 768 8.48 21.85 1.35
C ASN A 768 7.06 21.67 1.94
N GLY A 769 6.11 22.53 1.54
CA GLY A 769 4.75 22.59 2.09
C GLY A 769 4.46 23.77 3.00
N HIS A 770 5.47 24.36 3.63
CA HIS A 770 5.32 25.60 4.41
C HIS A 770 5.07 26.80 3.48
N PRO A 771 4.16 27.74 3.81
CA PRO A 771 3.95 28.95 3.03
C PRO A 771 5.23 29.81 2.98
N LEU A 772 5.92 29.74 1.84
CA LEU A 772 7.12 30.50 1.54
C LEU A 772 7.25 30.63 0.02
N ALA A 773 7.52 31.86 -0.40
CA ALA A 773 7.77 32.24 -1.78
C ALA A 773 8.71 33.43 -1.79
N GLY A 774 9.24 33.75 -2.98
CA GLY A 774 10.18 34.85 -3.10
C GLY A 774 10.29 35.39 -4.51
N VAL A 775 10.85 36.58 -4.62
CA VAL A 775 11.21 37.22 -5.88
C VAL A 775 12.69 37.56 -5.80
N VAL A 776 13.47 37.07 -6.76
CA VAL A 776 14.88 37.41 -6.92
C VAL A 776 15.02 38.33 -8.12
N THR A 777 15.75 39.42 -7.99
CA THR A 777 15.92 40.40 -9.07
C THR A 777 17.26 41.13 -8.98
N THR A 778 17.52 41.96 -9.98
CA THR A 778 18.68 42.83 -10.03
C THR A 778 18.55 44.01 -9.07
N ARG A 779 19.69 44.56 -8.65
CA ARG A 779 19.74 45.81 -7.87
C ARG A 779 19.01 46.96 -8.58
N ALA A 780 19.19 47.10 -9.89
CA ALA A 780 18.60 48.18 -10.67
C ALA A 780 17.06 48.20 -10.62
N ILE A 781 16.43 47.01 -10.71
CA ILE A 781 14.97 46.88 -10.62
C ILE A 781 14.48 47.13 -9.19
N ALA A 782 15.18 46.60 -8.18
CA ALA A 782 14.84 46.85 -6.79
C ALA A 782 14.91 48.34 -6.44
N ASP A 783 15.93 49.05 -6.94
CA ASP A 783 16.10 50.50 -6.71
C ASP A 783 15.01 51.32 -7.45
N ALA A 784 14.60 50.90 -8.66
CA ALA A 784 13.50 51.53 -9.38
C ALA A 784 12.15 51.37 -8.64
N PHE A 785 11.95 50.22 -7.97
CA PHE A 785 10.78 50.00 -7.13
C PHE A 785 10.82 50.77 -5.81
N HIS A 786 12.01 51.12 -5.32
CA HIS A 786 12.20 51.95 -4.12
C HIS A 786 11.92 53.44 -4.40
N ASN A 787 10.70 53.73 -4.83
CA ASN A 787 10.23 55.06 -5.24
C ASN A 787 9.55 55.86 -4.10
N GLY A 788 9.67 55.39 -2.85
CA GLY A 788 9.08 56.00 -1.66
C GLY A 788 7.81 55.32 -1.14
N MET A 789 7.16 54.46 -1.95
CA MET A 789 6.05 53.62 -1.48
C MET A 789 6.60 52.40 -0.73
N GLU A 790 6.26 52.26 0.55
CA GLU A 790 6.64 51.08 1.36
C GLU A 790 5.98 49.81 0.78
N PHE A 791 6.79 48.77 0.55
CA PHE A 791 6.30 47.40 0.40
C PHE A 791 6.53 46.64 1.71
N PHE A 792 5.47 46.01 2.21
CA PHE A 792 5.54 45.22 3.44
C PHE A 792 4.61 44.01 3.32
N SER A 793 5.16 42.82 3.57
CA SER A 793 4.40 41.57 3.74
C SER A 793 4.55 41.13 5.19
N THR A 794 3.44 41.07 5.93
CA THR A 794 3.47 40.78 7.38
C THR A 794 4.18 39.47 7.72
N PHE A 795 3.99 38.43 6.90
CA PHE A 795 4.58 37.11 7.09
C PHE A 795 5.78 36.86 6.18
N GLY A 796 5.94 37.65 5.11
CA GLY A 796 7.08 37.53 4.21
C GLY A 796 8.40 37.76 4.95
N GLY A 797 9.28 36.75 4.93
CA GLY A 797 10.60 36.82 5.57
C GLY A 797 10.61 36.55 7.08
N ASN A 798 9.53 36.05 7.67
CA ASN A 798 9.53 35.69 9.10
C ASN A 798 10.59 34.61 9.44
N PRO A 799 11.13 34.58 10.67
CA PRO A 799 12.22 33.67 11.03
C PRO A 799 11.93 32.18 10.77
N VAL A 800 10.71 31.72 11.00
CA VAL A 800 10.32 30.30 10.82
C VAL A 800 10.36 29.91 9.34
N SER A 801 9.74 30.71 8.47
CA SER A 801 9.80 30.45 7.03
C SER A 801 11.24 30.46 6.52
N MET A 802 12.10 31.39 7.00
CA MET A 802 13.51 31.44 6.59
C MET A 802 14.30 30.21 7.06
N ALA A 803 14.07 29.74 8.29
CA ALA A 803 14.68 28.49 8.79
C ALA A 803 14.24 27.27 7.98
N VAL A 804 12.95 27.20 7.62
CA VAL A 804 12.41 26.14 6.75
C VAL A 804 13.07 26.18 5.37
N GLY A 805 13.11 27.34 4.72
CA GLY A 805 13.72 27.48 3.40
C GLY A 805 15.22 27.12 3.42
N ALA A 806 15.95 27.51 4.46
CA ALA A 806 17.35 27.15 4.61
C ALA A 806 17.54 25.63 4.73
N ALA A 807 16.70 24.95 5.52
CA ALA A 807 16.72 23.50 5.68
C ALA A 807 16.34 22.74 4.40
N VAL A 808 15.46 23.31 3.56
CA VAL A 808 15.14 22.76 2.24
C VAL A 808 16.36 22.80 1.33
N LEU A 809 17.08 23.93 1.27
CA LEU A 809 18.33 24.03 0.50
C LEU A 809 19.40 23.06 1.02
N ASP A 810 19.51 22.87 2.35
CA ASP A 810 20.43 21.89 2.94
C ASP A 810 20.08 20.44 2.55
N ALA A 811 18.79 20.11 2.51
CA ALA A 811 18.33 18.77 2.13
C ALA A 811 18.60 18.50 0.64
N ILE A 812 18.35 19.48 -0.24
CA ILE A 812 18.65 19.35 -1.68
C ILE A 812 20.11 18.97 -1.93
N ASP A 813 21.04 19.65 -1.26
CA ASP A 813 22.47 19.41 -1.39
C ASP A 813 22.90 18.10 -0.70
N ALA A 814 22.60 17.96 0.59
CA ALA A 814 23.10 16.84 1.39
C ALA A 814 22.56 15.48 0.97
N ASP A 815 21.32 15.43 0.48
CA ASP A 815 20.69 14.17 0.05
C ASP A 815 20.87 13.94 -1.47
N GLY A 816 21.63 14.81 -2.16
CA GLY A 816 21.97 14.67 -3.57
C GLY A 816 20.76 14.72 -4.51
N LEU A 817 19.73 15.49 -4.15
CA LEU A 817 18.41 15.40 -4.77
C LEU A 817 18.38 15.87 -6.23
N MET A 818 19.22 16.85 -6.59
CA MET A 818 19.33 17.30 -7.98
C MET A 818 19.95 16.22 -8.88
N ALA A 819 20.99 15.53 -8.40
CA ALA A 819 21.59 14.40 -9.09
C ALA A 819 20.61 13.22 -9.19
N ASN A 820 19.84 12.96 -8.14
CA ASN A 820 18.78 11.95 -8.17
C ASN A 820 17.70 12.33 -9.20
N ALA A 821 17.27 13.59 -9.27
CA ALA A 821 16.30 14.06 -10.25
C ALA A 821 16.77 13.83 -11.69
N ALA A 822 18.05 14.08 -11.98
CA ALA A 822 18.64 13.78 -13.28
C ALA A 822 18.63 12.27 -13.58
N ALA A 823 19.08 11.44 -12.64
CA ALA A 823 19.19 9.99 -12.83
C ALA A 823 17.82 9.30 -12.98
N ARG A 824 16.88 9.62 -12.09
CA ARG A 824 15.52 9.06 -12.08
C ARG A 824 14.68 9.61 -13.23
N GLY A 825 14.85 10.89 -13.57
CA GLY A 825 14.24 11.48 -14.76
C GLY A 825 14.66 10.77 -16.05
N ALA A 826 15.96 10.53 -16.23
CA ALA A 826 16.48 9.78 -17.37
C ALA A 826 15.92 8.34 -17.42
N GLN A 827 15.80 7.68 -16.26
CA GLN A 827 15.21 6.34 -16.16
C GLN A 827 13.74 6.33 -16.60
N LEU A 828 12.92 7.25 -16.09
CA LEU A 828 11.50 7.36 -16.45
C LEU A 828 11.31 7.70 -17.93
N LEU A 829 12.04 8.70 -18.45
CA LEU A 829 11.97 9.08 -19.86
C LEU A 829 12.37 7.92 -20.80
N ALA A 830 13.42 7.18 -20.47
CA ALA A 830 13.82 6.00 -21.24
C ALA A 830 12.76 4.89 -21.17
N GLY A 831 12.21 4.62 -19.98
CA GLY A 831 11.13 3.66 -19.78
C GLY A 831 9.89 4.01 -20.58
N PHE A 832 9.40 5.24 -20.49
CA PHE A 832 8.22 5.70 -21.23
C PHE A 832 8.43 5.71 -22.74
N ARG A 833 9.63 6.04 -23.24
CA ARG A 833 9.96 5.90 -24.67
C ARG A 833 9.96 4.44 -25.13
N ALA A 834 10.39 3.51 -24.28
CA ALA A 834 10.27 2.08 -24.56
C ALA A 834 8.79 1.62 -24.56
N LEU A 835 7.94 2.20 -23.70
CA LEU A 835 6.49 1.98 -23.75
C LEU A 835 5.87 2.56 -25.02
N GLN A 836 6.31 3.75 -25.45
CA GLN A 836 5.83 4.40 -26.67
C GLN A 836 6.00 3.52 -27.91
N ALA A 837 7.07 2.73 -27.97
CA ALA A 837 7.28 1.77 -29.06
C ALA A 837 6.31 0.57 -29.04
N ARG A 838 5.65 0.31 -27.91
CA ARG A 838 4.73 -0.83 -27.69
C ARG A 838 3.26 -0.43 -27.65
N HIS A 839 2.96 0.77 -27.17
CA HIS A 839 1.61 1.29 -26.98
C HIS A 839 1.32 2.43 -27.94
N PRO A 840 0.51 2.21 -29.00
CA PRO A 840 0.17 3.26 -29.97
C PRO A 840 -0.56 4.45 -29.35
N LEU A 841 -1.15 4.29 -28.15
CA LEU A 841 -1.76 5.39 -27.42
C LEU A 841 -0.75 6.47 -27.00
N ILE A 842 0.54 6.17 -26.83
CA ILE A 842 1.53 7.20 -26.46
C ILE A 842 1.98 7.96 -27.71
N GLY A 843 1.54 9.20 -27.84
CA GLY A 843 1.92 10.10 -28.93
C GLY A 843 3.27 10.76 -28.73
N ASP A 844 3.54 11.25 -27.52
CA ASP A 844 4.76 11.97 -27.18
C ASP A 844 5.22 11.72 -25.74
N VAL A 845 6.55 11.73 -25.53
CA VAL A 845 7.21 11.59 -24.22
C VAL A 845 8.23 12.71 -24.09
N ARG A 846 7.95 13.63 -23.16
CA ARG A 846 8.72 14.87 -22.98
C ARG A 846 8.96 15.19 -21.51
N GLY A 847 9.94 16.06 -21.27
CA GLY A 847 10.25 16.54 -19.93
C GLY A 847 11.75 16.64 -19.65
N MET A 848 12.07 17.17 -18.47
CA MET A 848 13.44 17.32 -17.96
C MET A 848 13.46 16.93 -16.48
N GLY A 849 14.46 16.15 -16.06
CA GLY A 849 14.55 15.65 -14.69
C GLY A 849 13.25 14.97 -14.25
N LEU A 850 12.74 15.35 -13.09
CA LEU A 850 11.48 14.85 -12.54
C LEU A 850 10.29 15.79 -12.82
N PHE A 851 10.20 16.31 -14.04
CA PHE A 851 9.08 17.09 -14.57
C PHE A 851 8.74 16.56 -15.98
N ILE A 852 7.84 15.58 -16.02
CA ILE A 852 7.64 14.70 -17.19
C ILE A 852 6.18 14.68 -17.63
N GLY A 853 5.97 14.74 -18.94
CA GLY A 853 4.69 14.57 -19.62
C GLY A 853 4.70 13.35 -20.55
N VAL A 854 3.64 12.54 -20.49
CA VAL A 854 3.37 11.47 -21.46
C VAL A 854 2.01 11.75 -22.10
N GLU A 855 2.01 12.13 -23.36
CA GLU A 855 0.79 12.53 -24.04
C GLU A 855 0.11 11.37 -24.76
N LEU A 856 -1.16 11.15 -24.46
CA LEU A 856 -1.96 10.09 -25.05
C LEU A 856 -2.82 10.59 -26.22
N VAL A 857 -2.74 9.88 -27.34
CA VAL A 857 -3.49 10.16 -28.58
C VAL A 857 -4.04 8.88 -29.19
N ARG A 858 -5.19 8.96 -29.86
CA ARG A 858 -5.79 7.80 -30.53
C ARG A 858 -5.13 7.46 -31.86
N ASP A 859 -4.55 8.46 -32.50
CA ASP A 859 -3.84 8.32 -33.76
C ASP A 859 -2.64 9.26 -33.78
N ALA A 860 -1.46 8.71 -34.09
CA ALA A 860 -0.21 9.45 -34.06
C ALA A 860 -0.09 10.49 -35.19
N ALA A 861 -0.83 10.35 -36.29
CA ALA A 861 -0.80 11.29 -37.41
C ALA A 861 -1.74 12.48 -37.19
N THR A 862 -2.99 12.23 -36.76
CA THR A 862 -3.97 13.27 -36.47
C THR A 862 -3.75 13.91 -35.11
N LYS A 863 -3.08 13.20 -34.18
CA LYS A 863 -2.86 13.60 -32.79
C LYS A 863 -4.18 13.83 -32.03
N GLU A 864 -5.23 13.10 -32.39
CA GLU A 864 -6.53 13.14 -31.70
C GLU A 864 -6.34 12.80 -30.21
N PRO A 865 -6.73 13.66 -29.27
CA PRO A 865 -6.55 13.42 -27.82
C PRO A 865 -7.30 12.17 -27.32
N ALA A 866 -6.62 11.32 -26.54
CA ALA A 866 -7.20 10.11 -25.95
C ALA A 866 -7.73 10.37 -24.52
N VAL A 867 -8.74 11.24 -24.40
CA VAL A 867 -9.24 11.73 -23.10
C VAL A 867 -9.90 10.63 -22.25
N PRO A 868 -10.88 9.84 -22.74
CA PRO A 868 -11.44 8.74 -21.95
C PRO A 868 -10.40 7.69 -21.54
N GLU A 869 -9.42 7.45 -22.41
CA GLU A 869 -8.36 6.47 -22.20
C GLU A 869 -7.40 6.92 -21.10
N ILE A 870 -7.00 8.19 -21.06
CA ILE A 870 -6.10 8.67 -20.01
C ILE A 870 -6.76 8.68 -18.63
N ASP A 871 -8.05 9.01 -18.54
CA ASP A 871 -8.79 8.97 -17.28
C ASP A 871 -8.85 7.52 -16.74
N ALA A 872 -9.09 6.55 -17.63
CA ALA A 872 -9.04 5.12 -17.29
C ALA A 872 -7.63 4.67 -16.87
N VAL A 873 -6.58 5.14 -17.54
CA VAL A 873 -5.18 4.85 -17.18
C VAL A 873 -4.85 5.38 -15.77
N VAL A 874 -5.17 6.65 -15.49
CA VAL A 874 -4.90 7.27 -14.17
C VAL A 874 -5.62 6.51 -13.07
N GLU A 875 -6.89 6.19 -13.27
CA GLU A 875 -7.69 5.49 -12.27
C GLU A 875 -7.21 4.06 -12.05
N HIS A 876 -6.79 3.36 -13.11
CA HIS A 876 -6.21 2.03 -13.02
C HIS A 876 -4.90 2.05 -12.21
N ILE A 877 -4.00 3.00 -12.49
CA ILE A 877 -2.75 3.18 -11.75
C ILE A 877 -3.03 3.49 -10.28
N ARG A 878 -4.02 4.33 -9.97
CA ARG A 878 -4.41 4.62 -8.59
C ARG A 878 -4.95 3.39 -7.87
N ARG A 879 -5.89 2.66 -8.48
CA ARG A 879 -6.63 1.55 -7.88
C ARG A 879 -5.84 0.25 -7.77
N HIS A 880 -4.94 -0.02 -8.71
CA HIS A 880 -4.22 -1.29 -8.74
C HIS A 880 -2.76 -1.09 -8.34
N TRP A 881 -2.14 0.00 -8.76
CA TRP A 881 -0.73 0.25 -8.49
C TRP A 881 -0.47 1.15 -7.29
N ARG A 882 -1.53 1.61 -6.60
CA ARG A 882 -1.45 2.56 -5.46
C ARG A 882 -0.46 3.68 -5.72
N THR A 883 -0.53 4.27 -6.91
CA THR A 883 0.38 5.32 -7.35
C THR A 883 -0.44 6.49 -7.83
N PHE A 884 -0.14 7.69 -7.33
CA PHE A 884 -0.77 8.90 -7.81
C PHE A 884 -0.02 9.42 -9.02
N VAL A 885 -0.74 9.47 -10.13
CA VAL A 885 -0.41 10.22 -11.34
C VAL A 885 -1.59 11.15 -11.62
N SER A 886 -1.39 12.18 -12.44
CA SER A 886 -2.45 13.16 -12.74
C SER A 886 -2.42 13.56 -14.20
N THR A 887 -3.46 14.22 -14.67
CA THR A 887 -3.51 14.79 -16.02
C THR A 887 -3.19 16.28 -16.03
N ASP A 888 -2.75 16.78 -17.18
CA ASP A 888 -2.57 18.18 -17.48
C ASP A 888 -2.70 18.45 -18.99
N GLY A 889 -2.42 19.68 -19.39
CA GLY A 889 -2.45 20.14 -20.77
C GLY A 889 -3.83 20.67 -21.17
N PRO A 890 -3.89 21.56 -22.17
CA PRO A 890 -5.14 22.22 -22.59
C PRO A 890 -6.19 21.23 -23.14
N LEU A 891 -5.77 20.03 -23.53
CA LEU A 891 -6.62 18.97 -24.10
C LEU A 891 -6.91 17.82 -23.11
N HIS A 892 -6.46 17.93 -21.84
CA HIS A 892 -6.65 16.91 -20.79
C HIS A 892 -6.19 15.51 -21.20
N ASN A 893 -5.08 15.40 -21.91
CA ASN A 893 -4.57 14.13 -22.45
C ASN A 893 -3.07 13.91 -22.17
N VAL A 894 -2.49 14.66 -21.23
CA VAL A 894 -1.08 14.53 -20.86
C VAL A 894 -0.97 13.98 -19.44
N LEU A 895 -0.36 12.80 -19.28
CA LEU A 895 -0.03 12.25 -17.99
C LEU A 895 1.13 13.05 -17.41
N LYS A 896 0.93 13.65 -16.25
CA LYS A 896 1.87 14.54 -15.57
C LYS A 896 2.51 13.83 -14.38
N LEU A 897 3.84 13.86 -14.36
CA LEU A 897 4.67 13.36 -13.27
C LEU A 897 5.59 14.46 -12.75
N LYS A 898 5.41 14.82 -11.47
CA LYS A 898 6.25 15.76 -10.72
C LYS A 898 6.43 15.31 -9.26
N PRO A 899 6.99 14.11 -9.02
CA PRO A 899 7.16 13.49 -7.68
C PRO A 899 8.04 14.33 -6.74
N PRO A 900 8.05 14.06 -5.42
CA PRO A 900 9.18 14.45 -4.57
C PRO A 900 10.53 14.03 -5.17
N LEU A 901 11.60 14.81 -4.97
CA LEU A 901 12.91 14.54 -5.57
C LEU A 901 13.62 13.31 -4.97
N CYS A 902 13.13 12.78 -3.86
CA CYS A 902 13.63 11.56 -3.22
C CYS A 902 13.12 10.25 -3.86
N LEU A 903 12.50 10.32 -5.04
CA LEU A 903 12.01 9.14 -5.78
C LEU A 903 13.13 8.10 -5.97
N SER A 904 12.87 6.84 -5.64
CA SER A 904 13.88 5.77 -5.74
C SER A 904 13.94 5.13 -7.13
N HIS A 905 14.98 4.32 -7.38
CA HIS A 905 15.06 3.49 -8.59
C HIS A 905 13.89 2.51 -8.71
N ALA A 906 13.50 1.89 -7.59
CA ALA A 906 12.40 0.91 -7.55
C ALA A 906 11.06 1.59 -7.81
N ASP A 907 10.85 2.81 -7.31
CA ASP A 907 9.65 3.60 -7.59
C ASP A 907 9.51 3.89 -9.09
N CYS A 908 10.62 4.24 -9.77
CA CYS A 908 10.60 4.44 -11.22
C CYS A 908 10.19 3.17 -11.97
N GLU A 909 10.72 2.00 -11.58
CA GLU A 909 10.32 0.72 -12.17
C GLU A 909 8.83 0.43 -11.95
N ARG A 910 8.33 0.71 -10.74
CA ARG A 910 6.90 0.59 -10.41
C ARG A 910 6.04 1.48 -11.30
N VAL A 911 6.40 2.74 -11.49
CA VAL A 911 5.65 3.69 -12.33
C VAL A 911 5.63 3.26 -13.80
N ILE A 912 6.77 2.82 -14.34
CA ILE A 912 6.87 2.34 -15.73
C ILE A 912 5.98 1.11 -15.92
N ALA A 913 6.06 0.15 -15.01
CA ALA A 913 5.25 -1.06 -15.09
C ALA A 913 3.76 -0.76 -14.88
N ALA A 914 3.42 0.25 -14.06
CA ALA A 914 2.06 0.72 -13.87
C ALA A 914 1.43 1.26 -15.15
N LEU A 915 2.18 2.08 -15.87
CA LEU A 915 1.71 2.63 -17.14
C LEU A 915 1.58 1.55 -18.21
N ASP A 916 2.51 0.59 -18.29
CA ASP A 916 2.46 -0.56 -19.21
C ASP A 916 1.20 -1.42 -18.99
N ASP A 917 0.94 -1.83 -17.75
CA ASP A 917 -0.25 -2.63 -17.40
C ASP A 917 -1.56 -1.85 -17.65
N ALA A 918 -1.60 -0.56 -17.30
CA ALA A 918 -2.78 0.27 -17.53
C ALA A 918 -3.09 0.43 -19.03
N LEU A 919 -2.08 0.77 -19.83
CA LEU A 919 -2.24 0.93 -21.29
C LEU A 919 -2.64 -0.39 -21.95
N THR A 920 -2.00 -1.50 -21.59
CA THR A 920 -2.33 -2.84 -22.13
C THR A 920 -3.82 -3.17 -21.93
N ARG A 921 -4.36 -2.91 -20.74
CA ARG A 921 -5.76 -3.21 -20.43
C ARG A 921 -6.75 -2.26 -21.11
N VAL A 922 -6.40 -0.97 -21.19
CA VAL A 922 -7.22 0.01 -21.92
C VAL A 922 -7.27 -0.33 -23.42
N GLU A 923 -6.14 -0.71 -24.01
CA GLU A 923 -6.04 -1.14 -25.41
C GLU A 923 -6.80 -2.45 -25.68
N ALA A 924 -6.85 -3.35 -24.70
CA ALA A 924 -7.62 -4.59 -24.77
C ALA A 924 -9.15 -4.39 -24.58
N GLY A 925 -9.57 -3.22 -24.06
CA GLY A 925 -10.96 -2.94 -23.71
C GLY A 925 -11.41 -3.53 -22.37
N ASP A 926 -10.46 -3.93 -21.52
CA ASP A 926 -10.72 -4.57 -20.22
C ASP A 926 -11.08 -3.56 -19.11
N VAL A 927 -10.77 -2.28 -19.31
CA VAL A 927 -11.12 -1.20 -18.38
C VAL A 927 -12.28 -0.41 -18.96
N ALA A 928 -13.40 -0.38 -18.24
CA ALA A 928 -14.53 0.47 -18.62
C ALA A 928 -14.09 1.94 -18.56
N SER A 929 -14.15 2.64 -19.70
CA SER A 929 -13.97 4.09 -19.73
C SER A 929 -15.01 4.74 -18.82
N SER A 930 -14.60 5.52 -17.82
CA SER A 930 -15.55 6.29 -17.03
C SER A 930 -16.28 7.24 -17.99
N SER A 931 -17.61 7.21 -17.96
CA SER A 931 -18.44 8.00 -18.88
C SER A 931 -18.66 9.44 -18.40
N GLN A 932 -17.93 9.89 -17.39
CA GLN A 932 -17.98 11.25 -16.88
C GLN A 932 -16.59 11.88 -16.91
N PRO A 933 -16.41 13.01 -17.63
CA PRO A 933 -15.17 13.77 -17.55
C PRO A 933 -15.00 14.30 -16.11
N LEU A 934 -13.79 14.15 -15.56
CA LEU A 934 -13.36 14.84 -14.34
C LEU A 934 -13.50 16.35 -14.57
N THR A 935 -14.56 16.96 -14.02
CA THR A 935 -14.96 18.35 -14.32
C THR A 935 -14.09 19.41 -13.68
#